data_AF-E2A5U0-F1
#
_entry.id   AF-E2A5U0-F1
#
_cell.length_a   1.000
_cell.length_b   1.000
_cell.length_c   1.000
_cell.angle_alpha   90.00
_cell.angle_beta   90.00
_cell.angle_gamma   90.00
#
_symmetry.space_group_name_H-M   'P 1'
#
loop_
_entity.id
_entity.type
_entity.pdbx_description
1 polymer ?
#
loop_
_entity_poly.entity_id
_entity_poly.type
_entity_poly.pdbx_seq_one_letter_code
_entity_poly.pdbx_strand_id
1 'polypeptide(L)'
;MTETNGAANLNTKNGNFICGVVEGFYGRPWTTEQRKDLFQKLKKWGMDSYLYAPKDDYKHRAYWRDLYTVEEAEHLTGLITAAREYGITFYYALSPGLDITYSSSKEVTALKRKLEQVSQFGCTAFALLFDDIEPEMSEADKEVFQSFAHAQVSVTNDIFQHLGQPRFLLCPTQYCATRAMPNVASSEYLNTLGNKLAQEIDIMWTGPKVISRLLTVESIQEITEVLRRPPVIWDNLHANDYDQKRVFLGPYAGRSPDLIPKLRGVLTNPNCEYGANFIAIHTLAQWSRCNVDGKRDLSLNDTVSADIKLETETEDGVLGEDVPSTLSPNMYHPRHALKNAIIEWLLEFNKKKAAWGVIAKPQPCVAPTIPIPIIPSVNTCMSLTSTTTTTVPATSTSGTNSNHLQALAEVCSTVTCSDSFAQPSSGPVMNSLVSDIKVVSEPILTTLSTMTSDPPSTGLSSIEPMDCNTTPNNSPAHVAKIPTEDDAMVDNISTCSEASGSMQVEVDNTSPTVNGTQMIIENDSENHESSDNTDVIPQESVDIDKQLTQEDLSLLCDLFYLPFEHGGQGIQLLQEFNWLKSNAYLVMKKSKDEEPTSESAIEEWHLRAAKLNDMCNGVNRLFQRLTYCNNRELLYDLYAYVWDMRGVVSLLNSYVKWLAFGRFPSTMTTFTQGSYTWFSNGWKETFMSGDQEPWVFRGGLTADLQRLIPVDSGNDLFVYKAPEVPNSKIYTIRPYLSIDEEAIYAVCNQINNCTTSSAVADRLVGGYLTLSPELCMVVEDENGIVGYAMAALNVKSHNQKMAVSWIPELRMKYPLDSSINELPQNVQDAIQYFHSFIPDVAEQLCRQHPSKLICAVLPSVTDQSICKRLITCILAALRANGSFGVHTTLSSTDKESHEFYGKLGFVDLNPAHEEYPGIKTMCRSF
;
A
#
# COMPACT_ATOMS: atom_id res chain seq x y z
N MET A 1 -33.02 24.14 -6.93
CA MET A 1 -32.82 25.34 -7.76
C MET A 1 -32.61 26.51 -6.83
N THR A 2 -31.36 26.94 -6.68
CA THR A 2 -30.94 28.19 -6.04
C THR A 2 -29.66 28.59 -6.79
N GLU A 3 -29.78 29.53 -7.71
CA GLU A 3 -28.66 30.06 -8.49
C GLU A 3 -27.74 30.86 -7.57
N THR A 4 -26.60 30.28 -7.19
CA THR A 4 -25.48 31.04 -6.62
C THR A 4 -24.66 31.65 -7.75
N ASN A 5 -25.00 32.90 -8.10
CA ASN A 5 -24.16 33.77 -8.92
C ASN A 5 -22.91 34.18 -8.12
N GLY A 6 -21.96 33.24 -7.97
CA GLY A 6 -20.57 33.54 -7.64
C GLY A 6 -19.83 33.94 -8.92
N ALA A 7 -19.01 34.99 -8.85
CA ALA A 7 -18.29 35.53 -9.99
C ALA A 7 -17.28 34.50 -10.56
N ALA A 8 -17.75 33.65 -11.48
CA ALA A 8 -16.94 32.65 -12.16
C ALA A 8 -15.79 33.29 -12.96
N ASN A 9 -14.64 32.64 -12.93
CA ASN A 9 -13.40 33.04 -13.62
C ASN A 9 -13.68 33.35 -15.11
N LEU A 10 -13.19 34.48 -15.60
CA LEU A 10 -13.45 34.97 -16.96
C LEU A 10 -12.90 34.03 -18.05
N ASN A 11 -11.86 33.23 -17.74
CA ASN A 11 -11.28 32.27 -18.67
C ASN A 11 -12.17 31.04 -18.91
N THR A 12 -12.86 30.55 -17.87
CA THR A 12 -13.89 29.50 -18.03
C THR A 12 -15.14 30.04 -18.70
N LYS A 13 -15.50 31.31 -18.48
CA LYS A 13 -16.62 31.97 -19.19
C LYS A 13 -16.39 32.17 -20.68
N ASN A 14 -15.14 32.32 -21.13
CA ASN A 14 -14.81 32.52 -22.54
C ASN A 14 -14.71 31.20 -23.35
N GLY A 15 -14.95 30.04 -22.74
CA GLY A 15 -14.95 28.74 -23.43
C GLY A 15 -13.60 28.30 -23.99
N ASN A 16 -12.50 28.90 -23.51
CA ASN A 16 -11.14 28.75 -24.06
C ASN A 16 -10.18 27.96 -23.14
N PHE A 17 -10.67 27.43 -22.02
CA PHE A 17 -9.88 26.68 -21.04
C PHE A 17 -10.32 25.22 -21.02
N ILE A 18 -9.44 24.31 -21.44
CA ILE A 18 -9.71 22.86 -21.49
C ILE A 18 -9.65 22.32 -20.06
N CYS A 19 -10.76 21.86 -19.49
CA CYS A 19 -10.76 21.30 -18.14
C CYS A 19 -11.45 19.93 -18.14
N GLY A 20 -10.71 18.89 -17.77
CA GLY A 20 -11.19 17.54 -18.01
C GLY A 20 -10.37 16.42 -17.41
N VAL A 21 -10.64 15.23 -17.95
CA VAL A 21 -9.95 13.98 -17.62
C VAL A 21 -9.32 13.42 -18.88
N VAL A 22 -8.10 12.92 -18.77
CA VAL A 22 -7.48 12.04 -19.74
C VAL A 22 -7.50 10.61 -19.17
N GLU A 23 -8.05 9.67 -19.95
CA GLU A 23 -7.89 8.24 -19.66
C GLU A 23 -6.58 7.80 -20.32
N GLY A 24 -5.44 8.04 -19.66
CA GLY A 24 -4.10 7.96 -20.27
C GLY A 24 -3.12 7.01 -19.59
N PHE A 25 -3.59 6.26 -18.60
CA PHE A 25 -2.83 5.32 -17.76
C PHE A 25 -2.60 3.96 -18.45
N TYR A 26 -1.61 3.22 -17.95
CA TYR A 26 -1.38 1.81 -18.28
C TYR A 26 -2.28 0.89 -17.44
N GLY A 27 -2.75 -0.22 -18.03
CA GLY A 27 -3.68 -1.15 -17.39
C GLY A 27 -5.08 -1.13 -18.00
N ARG A 28 -5.99 -1.89 -17.37
CA ARG A 28 -7.37 -2.11 -17.88
C ARG A 28 -8.08 -0.77 -18.14
N PRO A 29 -8.51 -0.48 -19.39
CA PRO A 29 -9.28 0.72 -19.70
C PRO A 29 -10.64 0.73 -18.98
N TRP A 30 -11.23 1.93 -18.83
CA TRP A 30 -12.57 2.07 -18.28
C TRP A 30 -13.64 1.51 -19.21
N THR A 31 -14.71 1.01 -18.61
CA THR A 31 -15.89 0.54 -19.36
C THR A 31 -16.65 1.69 -20.00
N THR A 32 -17.46 1.39 -21.01
CA THR A 32 -18.35 2.37 -21.66
C THR A 32 -19.30 3.03 -20.65
N GLU A 33 -19.84 2.26 -19.70
CA GLU A 33 -20.74 2.72 -18.65
C GLU A 33 -20.04 3.68 -17.69
N GLN A 34 -18.81 3.36 -17.27
CA GLN A 34 -17.97 4.24 -16.45
C GLN A 34 -17.65 5.56 -17.18
N ARG A 35 -17.34 5.50 -18.47
CA ARG A 35 -17.09 6.71 -19.29
C ARG A 35 -18.35 7.57 -19.44
N LYS A 36 -19.53 6.97 -19.62
CA LYS A 36 -20.81 7.69 -19.65
C LYS A 36 -21.14 8.33 -18.30
N ASP A 37 -20.93 7.62 -17.19
CA ASP A 37 -21.07 8.16 -15.83
C ASP A 37 -20.08 9.30 -15.58
N LEU A 38 -18.85 9.20 -16.12
CA LEU A 38 -17.87 10.28 -16.08
C LEU A 38 -18.38 11.53 -16.79
N PHE A 39 -18.93 11.41 -18.00
CA PHE A 39 -19.45 12.57 -18.74
C PHE A 39 -20.56 13.31 -17.98
N GLN A 40 -21.44 12.57 -17.31
CA GLN A 40 -22.46 13.14 -16.42
C GLN A 40 -21.83 13.94 -15.27
N LYS A 41 -20.82 13.39 -14.61
CA LYS A 41 -20.11 14.04 -13.51
C LYS A 41 -19.32 15.26 -13.97
N LEU A 42 -18.60 15.17 -15.08
CA LEU A 42 -17.87 16.30 -15.67
C LEU A 42 -18.82 17.47 -15.95
N LYS A 43 -19.97 17.21 -16.59
CA LYS A 43 -21.00 18.23 -16.80
C LYS A 43 -21.52 18.82 -15.49
N LYS A 44 -21.86 17.96 -14.51
CA LYS A 44 -22.32 18.39 -13.17
C LYS A 44 -21.29 19.29 -12.51
N TRP A 45 -20.01 19.00 -12.70
CA TRP A 45 -18.90 19.75 -12.14
C TRP A 45 -18.36 20.85 -13.07
N GLY A 46 -19.07 21.21 -14.14
CA GLY A 46 -18.69 22.33 -15.01
C GLY A 46 -17.36 22.14 -15.73
N MET A 47 -16.95 20.89 -15.94
CA MET A 47 -15.82 20.49 -16.78
C MET A 47 -16.34 20.14 -18.18
N ASP A 48 -15.48 20.21 -19.19
CA ASP A 48 -15.91 20.22 -20.59
C ASP A 48 -15.12 19.31 -21.52
N SER A 49 -14.14 18.56 -21.00
CA SER A 49 -13.19 17.84 -21.83
C SER A 49 -12.94 16.41 -21.36
N TYR A 50 -12.83 15.49 -22.31
CA TYR A 50 -12.39 14.12 -22.09
C TYR A 50 -11.44 13.69 -23.21
N LEU A 51 -10.25 13.21 -22.85
CA LEU A 51 -9.24 12.72 -23.78
C LEU A 51 -9.17 11.20 -23.69
N TYR A 52 -9.56 10.54 -24.78
CA TYR A 52 -9.47 9.10 -24.95
C TYR A 52 -8.04 8.72 -25.35
N ALA A 53 -7.24 8.22 -24.40
CA ALA A 53 -5.86 7.80 -24.62
C ALA A 53 -5.44 6.50 -23.88
N PRO A 54 -6.31 5.47 -23.73
CA PRO A 54 -6.01 4.32 -22.88
C PRO A 54 -4.87 3.47 -23.48
N LYS A 55 -3.73 3.38 -22.78
CA LYS A 55 -2.50 2.79 -23.32
C LYS A 55 -2.65 1.31 -23.74
N ASP A 56 -3.57 0.60 -23.09
CA ASP A 56 -3.85 -0.83 -23.34
C ASP A 56 -4.95 -1.07 -24.39
N ASP A 57 -5.55 -0.02 -25.00
CA ASP A 57 -6.27 -0.21 -26.27
C ASP A 57 -5.25 -0.46 -27.38
N TYR A 58 -5.18 -1.71 -27.86
CA TYR A 58 -4.24 -2.10 -28.91
C TYR A 58 -4.32 -1.20 -30.14
N LYS A 59 -5.53 -0.78 -30.55
CA LYS A 59 -5.74 0.05 -31.75
C LYS A 59 -5.48 1.55 -31.51
N HIS A 60 -5.18 1.95 -30.27
CA HIS A 60 -4.72 3.29 -29.94
C HIS A 60 -3.18 3.41 -30.12
N ARG A 61 -2.41 2.39 -29.74
CA ARG A 61 -0.94 2.45 -29.68
C ARG A 61 -0.25 1.33 -30.49
N ALA A 62 -0.40 0.07 -30.10
CA ALA A 62 0.36 -1.05 -30.67
C ALA A 62 0.03 -1.35 -32.15
N TYR A 63 -1.24 -1.31 -32.51
CA TYR A 63 -1.78 -1.57 -33.85
C TYR A 63 -2.52 -0.33 -34.38
N TRP A 64 -1.92 0.85 -34.20
CA TRP A 64 -2.54 2.14 -34.55
C TRP A 64 -2.98 2.27 -36.03
N ARG A 65 -2.38 1.47 -36.92
CA ARG A 65 -2.73 1.42 -38.36
C ARG A 65 -4.07 0.71 -38.62
N ASP A 66 -4.48 -0.19 -37.73
CA ASP A 66 -5.67 -1.00 -37.92
C ASP A 66 -6.93 -0.18 -37.70
N LEU A 67 -7.85 -0.25 -38.65
CA LEU A 67 -9.15 0.40 -38.54
C LEU A 67 -10.02 -0.31 -37.50
N TYR A 68 -10.93 0.45 -36.90
CA TYR A 68 -11.95 -0.13 -36.02
C TYR A 68 -12.90 -1.02 -36.84
N THR A 69 -13.31 -2.15 -36.29
CA THR A 69 -14.36 -3.01 -36.86
C THR A 69 -15.72 -2.30 -36.81
N VAL A 70 -16.76 -2.92 -37.38
CA VAL A 70 -18.11 -2.34 -37.34
C VAL A 70 -18.63 -2.24 -35.91
N GLU A 71 -18.42 -3.28 -35.12
CA GLU A 71 -18.84 -3.36 -33.71
C GLU A 71 -18.09 -2.31 -32.87
N GLU A 72 -16.78 -2.18 -33.10
CA GLU A 72 -15.94 -1.18 -32.45
C GLU A 72 -16.33 0.25 -32.83
N ALA A 73 -16.65 0.48 -34.11
CA ALA A 73 -17.12 1.76 -34.63
C ALA A 73 -18.47 2.17 -34.03
N GLU A 74 -19.41 1.23 -33.88
CA GLU A 74 -20.68 1.47 -33.21
C GLU A 74 -20.48 1.87 -31.74
N HIS A 75 -19.59 1.19 -31.02
CA HIS A 75 -19.24 1.53 -29.65
C HIS A 75 -18.64 2.94 -29.52
N LEU A 76 -17.63 3.28 -30.33
CA LEU A 76 -17.03 4.62 -30.31
C LEU A 76 -18.03 5.71 -30.73
N THR A 77 -18.85 5.46 -31.74
CA THR A 77 -19.91 6.39 -32.16
C THR A 77 -20.89 6.66 -31.02
N GLY A 78 -21.31 5.61 -30.30
CA GLY A 78 -22.16 5.73 -29.13
C GLY A 78 -21.51 6.53 -28.00
N LEU A 79 -20.21 6.35 -27.78
CA LEU A 79 -19.46 7.07 -26.76
C LEU A 79 -19.28 8.56 -27.10
N ILE A 80 -18.90 8.87 -28.35
CA ILE A 80 -18.78 10.24 -28.86
C ILE A 80 -20.13 10.97 -28.78
N THR A 81 -21.21 10.28 -29.13
CA THR A 81 -22.57 10.82 -29.04
C THR A 81 -22.94 11.14 -27.58
N ALA A 82 -22.68 10.22 -26.65
CA ALA A 82 -22.93 10.45 -25.23
C ALA A 82 -22.11 11.63 -24.67
N ALA A 83 -20.83 11.77 -25.06
CA ALA A 83 -20.02 12.93 -24.66
C ALA A 83 -20.67 14.24 -25.12
N ARG A 84 -21.13 14.29 -26.38
CA ARG A 84 -21.82 15.46 -26.96
C ARG A 84 -23.12 15.80 -26.22
N GLU A 85 -23.94 14.82 -25.86
CA GLU A 85 -25.18 15.02 -25.09
C GLU A 85 -24.94 15.68 -23.73
N TYR A 86 -23.78 15.41 -23.12
CA TYR A 86 -23.36 16.03 -21.86
C TYR A 86 -22.54 17.30 -22.05
N GLY A 87 -22.32 17.76 -23.29
CA GLY A 87 -21.53 18.97 -23.58
C GLY A 87 -20.03 18.78 -23.35
N ILE A 88 -19.55 17.53 -23.40
CA ILE A 88 -18.14 17.17 -23.23
C ILE A 88 -17.48 17.08 -24.62
N THR A 89 -16.39 17.81 -24.79
CA THR A 89 -15.51 17.73 -25.94
C THR A 89 -14.73 16.41 -25.84
N PHE A 90 -15.06 15.47 -26.73
CA PHE A 90 -14.37 14.20 -26.85
C PHE A 90 -13.14 14.37 -27.75
N TYR A 91 -11.96 14.22 -27.20
CA TYR A 91 -10.70 14.18 -27.94
C TYR A 91 -10.30 12.72 -28.18
N TYR A 92 -10.17 12.34 -29.45
CA TYR A 92 -9.60 11.04 -29.80
C TYR A 92 -8.08 11.15 -29.94
N ALA A 93 -7.32 10.44 -29.09
CA ALA A 93 -5.87 10.38 -29.20
C ALA A 93 -5.40 9.17 -30.01
N LEU A 94 -4.25 9.31 -30.68
CA LEU A 94 -3.55 8.22 -31.35
C LEU A 94 -2.05 8.29 -31.05
N SER A 95 -1.42 7.15 -30.76
CA SER A 95 -0.01 7.05 -30.38
C SER A 95 0.80 6.26 -31.42
N PRO A 96 1.13 6.85 -32.59
CA PRO A 96 1.85 6.14 -33.65
C PRO A 96 3.36 6.03 -33.40
N GLY A 97 3.88 6.64 -32.34
CA GLY A 97 5.33 6.88 -32.16
C GLY A 97 6.20 5.64 -31.98
N LEU A 98 5.66 4.46 -31.67
CA LEU A 98 6.45 3.25 -31.43
C LEU A 98 7.13 2.70 -32.68
N ASP A 99 6.48 2.78 -33.83
CA ASP A 99 6.94 2.12 -35.06
C ASP A 99 6.63 2.88 -36.36
N ILE A 100 6.22 4.15 -36.26
CA ILE A 100 5.99 4.99 -37.43
C ILE A 100 7.30 5.30 -38.15
N THR A 101 7.30 5.18 -39.49
CA THR A 101 8.31 5.79 -40.35
C THR A 101 7.75 7.10 -40.90
N TYR A 102 8.17 8.23 -40.34
CA TYR A 102 7.56 9.54 -40.57
C TYR A 102 7.62 10.00 -42.04
N SER A 103 8.67 9.60 -42.76
CA SER A 103 8.92 9.92 -44.17
C SER A 103 8.11 9.08 -45.15
N SER A 104 7.49 7.99 -44.68
CA SER A 104 6.75 7.06 -45.52
C SER A 104 5.34 7.58 -45.82
N SER A 105 5.06 7.84 -47.10
CA SER A 105 3.71 8.26 -47.54
C SER A 105 2.64 7.22 -47.22
N LYS A 106 2.99 5.93 -47.19
CA LYS A 106 2.09 4.83 -46.82
C LYS A 106 1.67 4.95 -45.35
N GLU A 107 2.61 5.23 -44.46
CA GLU A 107 2.37 5.40 -43.02
C GLU A 107 1.49 6.62 -42.75
N VAL A 108 1.82 7.77 -43.36
CA VAL A 108 1.01 9.00 -43.25
C VAL A 108 -0.39 8.79 -43.81
N THR A 109 -0.54 8.03 -44.90
CA THR A 109 -1.87 7.69 -45.45
C THR A 109 -2.66 6.78 -44.51
N ALA A 110 -2.03 5.80 -43.86
CA ALA A 110 -2.69 4.96 -42.87
C ALA A 110 -3.17 5.80 -41.67
N LEU A 111 -2.33 6.73 -41.20
CA LEU A 111 -2.67 7.67 -40.13
C LEU A 111 -3.88 8.55 -40.49
N LYS A 112 -3.90 9.13 -41.69
CA LYS A 112 -5.03 9.91 -42.21
C LYS A 112 -6.32 9.07 -42.22
N ARG A 113 -6.27 7.87 -42.81
CA ARG A 113 -7.43 6.97 -42.92
C ARG A 113 -8.01 6.60 -41.56
N LYS A 114 -7.17 6.32 -40.57
CA LYS A 114 -7.59 6.00 -39.20
C LYS A 114 -8.31 7.17 -38.55
N LEU A 115 -7.75 8.38 -38.62
CA LEU A 115 -8.36 9.57 -38.01
C LEU A 115 -9.61 10.04 -38.76
N GLU A 116 -9.65 9.89 -40.09
CA GLU A 116 -10.87 10.09 -40.90
C GLU A 116 -11.99 9.14 -40.49
N GLN A 117 -11.67 7.87 -40.24
CA GLN A 117 -12.66 6.89 -39.76
C GLN A 117 -13.31 7.39 -38.46
N VAL A 118 -12.50 7.85 -37.50
CA VAL A 118 -13.01 8.37 -36.22
C VAL A 118 -13.73 9.72 -36.38
N SER A 119 -13.32 10.56 -37.33
CA SER A 119 -14.06 11.76 -37.71
C SER A 119 -15.46 11.43 -38.23
N GLN A 120 -15.61 10.37 -39.04
CA GLN A 120 -16.90 9.88 -39.53
C GLN A 120 -17.82 9.37 -38.41
N PHE A 121 -17.27 8.94 -37.27
CA PHE A 121 -18.05 8.61 -36.06
C PHE A 121 -18.60 9.86 -35.36
N GLY A 122 -18.24 11.06 -35.82
CA GLY A 122 -18.69 12.35 -35.27
C GLY A 122 -17.69 13.01 -34.33
N CYS A 123 -16.44 12.52 -34.26
CA CYS A 123 -15.39 13.15 -33.46
C CYS A 123 -14.90 14.45 -34.14
N THR A 124 -14.78 15.52 -33.35
CA THR A 124 -14.39 16.86 -33.84
C THR A 124 -13.13 17.41 -33.17
N ALA A 125 -12.49 16.62 -32.30
CA ALA A 125 -11.26 16.98 -31.62
C ALA A 125 -10.30 15.78 -31.58
N PHE A 126 -9.02 16.02 -31.77
CA PHE A 126 -8.02 14.95 -31.96
C PHE A 126 -6.73 15.23 -31.19
N ALA A 127 -5.94 14.19 -30.96
CA ALA A 127 -4.60 14.32 -30.41
C ALA A 127 -3.62 13.33 -31.05
N LEU A 128 -2.36 13.76 -31.23
CA LEU A 128 -1.25 12.85 -31.52
C LEU A 128 -0.30 12.79 -30.32
N LEU A 129 0.02 11.58 -29.87
CA LEU A 129 0.87 11.38 -28.70
C LEU A 129 2.20 10.75 -29.12
N PHE A 130 3.29 11.40 -28.73
CA PHE A 130 4.66 10.93 -28.93
C PHE A 130 5.37 10.72 -27.58
N ASP A 131 4.61 10.35 -26.54
CA ASP A 131 5.06 10.04 -25.19
C ASP A 131 5.62 8.61 -25.07
N ASP A 132 6.61 8.43 -24.19
CA ASP A 132 7.22 7.14 -23.86
C ASP A 132 7.72 6.36 -25.09
N ILE A 133 8.44 7.05 -25.96
CA ILE A 133 9.14 6.48 -27.13
C ILE A 133 10.62 6.84 -27.09
N GLU A 134 11.44 6.03 -27.74
CA GLU A 134 12.86 6.33 -27.91
C GLU A 134 13.04 7.51 -28.87
N PRO A 135 13.90 8.51 -28.55
CA PRO A 135 14.12 9.67 -29.40
C PRO A 135 15.07 9.36 -30.57
N GLU A 136 14.89 8.21 -31.22
CA GLU A 136 15.67 7.78 -32.37
C GLU A 136 14.80 7.72 -33.63
N MET A 137 15.36 8.19 -34.74
CA MET A 137 14.73 8.12 -36.06
C MET A 137 15.26 6.94 -36.84
N SER A 138 14.41 6.36 -37.69
CA SER A 138 14.86 5.41 -38.71
C SER A 138 15.84 6.08 -39.69
N GLU A 139 16.69 5.29 -40.36
CA GLU A 139 17.63 5.82 -41.36
C GLU A 139 16.90 6.55 -42.50
N ALA A 140 15.74 6.04 -42.93
CA ALA A 140 14.90 6.70 -43.93
C ALA A 140 14.40 8.07 -43.47
N ASP A 141 14.06 8.22 -42.19
CA ASP A 141 13.61 9.50 -41.63
C ASP A 141 14.76 10.49 -41.47
N LYS A 142 15.97 10.02 -41.16
CA LYS A 142 17.19 10.85 -41.08
C LYS A 142 17.56 11.47 -42.44
N GLU A 143 17.23 10.82 -43.55
CA GLU A 143 17.46 11.38 -44.90
C GLU A 143 16.51 12.53 -45.24
N VAL A 144 15.33 12.59 -44.61
CA VAL A 144 14.26 13.55 -44.95
C VAL A 144 14.15 14.67 -43.92
N PHE A 145 14.30 14.37 -42.63
CA PHE A 145 14.06 15.31 -41.54
C PHE A 145 15.35 15.68 -40.82
N GLN A 146 15.48 16.98 -40.51
CA GLN A 146 16.64 17.52 -39.82
C GLN A 146 16.75 17.05 -38.37
N SER A 147 15.62 16.80 -37.71
CA SER A 147 15.58 16.28 -36.34
C SER A 147 14.26 15.58 -36.05
N PHE A 148 14.20 14.87 -34.92
CA PHE A 148 13.01 14.14 -34.49
C PHE A 148 11.78 15.05 -34.33
N ALA A 149 11.99 16.27 -33.81
CA ALA A 149 10.95 17.28 -33.72
C ALA A 149 10.40 17.69 -35.09
N HIS A 150 11.25 17.81 -36.12
CA HIS A 150 10.81 18.16 -37.47
C HIS A 150 9.90 17.08 -38.07
N ALA A 151 10.25 15.81 -37.87
CA ALA A 151 9.44 14.69 -38.34
C ALA A 151 8.04 14.71 -37.70
N GLN A 152 7.98 14.83 -36.37
CA GLN A 152 6.72 14.90 -35.63
C GLN A 152 5.88 16.13 -36.01
N VAL A 153 6.49 17.31 -36.10
CA VAL A 153 5.80 18.54 -36.52
C VAL A 153 5.26 18.43 -37.95
N SER A 154 6.04 17.87 -38.87
CA SER A 154 5.63 17.71 -40.27
C SER A 154 4.39 16.82 -40.38
N VAL A 155 4.41 15.63 -39.77
CA VAL A 155 3.27 14.71 -39.78
C VAL A 155 2.08 15.33 -39.05
N THR A 156 2.29 15.96 -37.89
CA THR A 156 1.20 16.56 -37.11
C THR A 156 0.52 17.70 -37.86
N ASN A 157 1.27 18.61 -38.47
CA ASN A 157 0.70 19.71 -39.26
C ASN A 157 -0.05 19.19 -40.50
N ASP A 158 0.46 18.17 -41.18
CA ASP A 158 -0.22 17.55 -42.33
C ASP A 158 -1.56 16.91 -41.91
N ILE A 159 -1.56 16.15 -40.81
CA ILE A 159 -2.81 15.57 -40.25
C ILE A 159 -3.79 16.66 -39.81
N PHE A 160 -3.31 17.70 -39.13
CA PHE A 160 -4.14 18.82 -38.70
C PHE A 160 -4.81 19.54 -39.88
N GLN A 161 -4.06 19.80 -40.95
CA GLN A 161 -4.61 20.40 -42.18
C GLN A 161 -5.59 19.46 -42.88
N HIS A 162 -5.26 18.18 -42.98
CA HIS A 162 -6.07 17.15 -43.62
C HIS A 162 -7.45 17.00 -42.98
N LEU A 163 -7.53 17.08 -41.65
CA LEU A 163 -8.78 17.02 -40.89
C LEU A 163 -9.57 18.35 -40.86
N GLY A 164 -9.11 19.37 -41.58
CA GLY A 164 -9.78 20.67 -41.63
C GLY A 164 -9.56 21.55 -40.40
N GLN A 165 -8.37 21.47 -39.78
CA GLN A 165 -7.95 22.29 -38.64
C GLN A 165 -8.88 22.19 -37.41
N PRO A 166 -9.19 20.98 -36.91
CA PRO A 166 -10.08 20.79 -35.75
C PRO A 166 -9.40 21.22 -34.45
N ARG A 167 -10.08 21.12 -33.30
CA ARG A 167 -9.38 21.21 -32.00
C ARG A 167 -8.34 20.08 -31.94
N PHE A 168 -7.08 20.43 -31.66
CA PHE A 168 -5.98 19.48 -31.80
C PHE A 168 -4.97 19.62 -30.67
N LEU A 169 -4.58 18.50 -30.08
CA LEU A 169 -3.54 18.42 -29.07
C LEU A 169 -2.32 17.63 -29.58
N LEU A 170 -1.14 17.98 -29.11
CA LEU A 170 0.07 17.17 -29.28
C LEU A 170 0.71 16.86 -27.92
N CYS A 171 1.02 15.59 -27.66
CA CYS A 171 1.91 15.21 -26.56
C CYS A 171 3.34 15.07 -27.10
N PRO A 172 4.29 15.94 -26.69
CA PRO A 172 5.67 15.83 -27.11
C PRO A 172 6.39 14.64 -26.47
N THR A 173 7.51 14.21 -27.05
CA THR A 173 8.41 13.21 -26.43
C THR A 173 9.12 13.78 -25.20
N GLN A 174 9.53 15.05 -25.28
CA GLN A 174 10.01 15.79 -24.11
C GLN A 174 8.81 16.49 -23.45
N TYR A 175 7.98 15.76 -22.70
CA TYR A 175 6.74 16.28 -22.10
C TYR A 175 6.87 16.82 -20.67
N CYS A 176 8.07 16.80 -20.10
CA CYS A 176 8.39 17.38 -18.80
C CYS A 176 9.82 17.91 -18.75
N ALA A 177 10.15 18.75 -17.76
CA ALA A 177 11.45 19.42 -17.70
C ALA A 177 12.62 18.43 -17.59
N THR A 178 12.46 17.35 -16.82
CA THR A 178 13.48 16.29 -16.70
C THR A 178 13.74 15.52 -17.99
N ARG A 179 12.83 15.57 -18.97
CA ARG A 179 13.02 15.01 -20.32
C ARG A 179 13.56 16.04 -21.31
N ALA A 180 13.60 17.33 -20.95
CA ALA A 180 14.09 18.38 -21.83
C ALA A 180 15.63 18.39 -21.87
N MET A 181 16.20 18.22 -23.06
CA MET A 181 17.65 18.10 -23.24
C MET A 181 18.24 19.32 -23.97
N PRO A 182 19.24 20.03 -23.39
CA PRO A 182 19.84 19.81 -22.07
C PRO A 182 19.00 20.37 -20.90
N ASN A 183 18.06 21.27 -21.18
CA ASN A 183 17.05 21.81 -20.26
C ASN A 183 15.89 22.39 -21.06
N VAL A 184 14.85 22.91 -20.39
CA VAL A 184 13.65 23.46 -21.05
C VAL A 184 14.00 24.61 -22.00
N ALA A 185 14.65 25.67 -21.50
CA ALA A 185 14.93 26.89 -22.27
C ALA A 185 15.73 26.64 -23.56
N SER A 186 16.72 25.73 -23.51
CA SER A 186 17.65 25.48 -24.61
C SER A 186 17.40 24.17 -25.38
N SER A 187 16.31 23.45 -25.09
CA SER A 187 15.95 22.25 -25.84
C SER A 187 15.66 22.59 -27.30
N GLU A 188 16.48 22.06 -28.20
CA GLU A 188 16.26 22.20 -29.65
C GLU A 188 14.94 21.56 -30.09
N TYR A 189 14.59 20.43 -29.47
CA TYR A 189 13.34 19.72 -29.71
C TYR A 189 12.14 20.61 -29.39
N LEU A 190 12.06 21.14 -28.17
CA LEU A 190 10.95 22.01 -27.75
C LEU A 190 10.91 23.33 -28.52
N ASN A 191 12.07 23.93 -28.80
CA ASN A 191 12.15 25.14 -29.62
C ASN A 191 11.64 24.91 -31.04
N THR A 192 11.92 23.73 -31.63
CA THR A 192 11.40 23.35 -32.94
C THR A 192 9.88 23.20 -32.92
N LEU A 193 9.32 22.53 -31.92
CA LEU A 193 7.86 22.44 -31.73
C LEU A 193 7.23 23.83 -31.63
N GLY A 194 7.77 24.70 -30.78
CA GLY A 194 7.22 26.05 -30.59
C GLY A 194 7.29 26.91 -31.86
N ASN A 195 8.32 26.71 -32.70
CA ASN A 195 8.52 27.50 -33.93
C ASN A 195 7.70 27.00 -35.11
N LYS A 196 7.59 25.67 -35.28
CA LYS A 196 7.14 25.05 -36.53
C LYS A 196 5.78 24.36 -36.43
N LEU A 197 5.32 23.99 -35.23
CA LEU A 197 3.98 23.47 -35.05
C LEU A 197 2.94 24.59 -35.27
N ALA A 198 1.84 24.29 -35.96
CA ALA A 198 0.76 25.25 -36.17
C ALA A 198 0.29 25.85 -34.83
N GLN A 199 0.02 27.16 -34.80
CA GLN A 199 -0.24 27.91 -33.56
C GLN A 199 -1.55 27.52 -32.90
N GLU A 200 -2.47 26.96 -33.67
CA GLU A 200 -3.78 26.46 -33.26
C GLU A 200 -3.72 25.07 -32.62
N ILE A 201 -2.58 24.38 -32.69
CA ILE A 201 -2.36 23.10 -32.04
C ILE A 201 -1.84 23.36 -30.62
N ASP A 202 -2.61 22.95 -29.62
CA ASP A 202 -2.18 23.06 -28.23
C ASP A 202 -1.20 21.93 -27.86
N ILE A 203 -0.25 22.22 -26.98
CA ILE A 203 0.82 21.28 -26.60
C ILE A 203 0.63 20.86 -25.14
N MET A 204 0.70 19.55 -24.90
CA MET A 204 0.60 18.97 -23.55
C MET A 204 1.92 19.02 -22.79
N TRP A 205 1.85 19.19 -21.46
CA TRP A 205 3.00 19.27 -20.56
C TRP A 205 2.65 18.73 -19.17
N THR A 206 3.54 17.96 -18.53
CA THR A 206 3.28 17.39 -17.19
C THR A 206 3.96 18.17 -16.05
N GLY A 207 4.72 19.22 -16.38
CA GLY A 207 5.45 20.04 -15.42
C GLY A 207 6.94 19.73 -15.34
N PRO A 208 7.60 20.02 -14.20
CA PRO A 208 9.01 19.68 -14.00
C PRO A 208 9.30 18.18 -14.15
N LYS A 209 8.33 17.33 -13.81
CA LYS A 209 8.46 15.87 -13.73
C LYS A 209 7.31 15.15 -14.41
N VAL A 210 7.44 13.83 -14.54
CA VAL A 210 6.30 12.99 -14.96
C VAL A 210 5.17 13.14 -13.95
N ILE A 211 5.49 13.03 -12.66
CA ILE A 211 4.57 13.30 -11.55
C ILE A 211 5.09 14.50 -10.78
N SER A 212 4.57 15.68 -11.11
CA SER A 212 5.04 16.93 -10.51
C SER A 212 4.48 17.13 -9.10
N ARG A 213 5.32 17.27 -8.07
CA ARG A 213 4.89 17.66 -6.72
C ARG A 213 4.28 19.08 -6.73
N LEU A 214 4.97 20.02 -7.36
CA LEU A 214 4.55 21.41 -7.51
C LEU A 214 4.61 21.84 -8.97
N LEU A 215 3.64 22.66 -9.40
CA LEU A 215 3.74 23.48 -10.61
C LEU A 215 3.79 24.94 -10.18
N THR A 216 4.88 25.63 -10.52
CA THR A 216 5.05 27.04 -10.17
C THR A 216 4.78 27.93 -11.39
N VAL A 217 4.43 29.19 -11.12
CA VAL A 217 4.18 30.18 -12.19
C VAL A 217 5.40 30.35 -13.08
N GLU A 218 6.59 30.34 -12.47
CA GLU A 218 7.88 30.52 -13.15
C GLU A 218 8.15 29.34 -14.10
N SER A 219 7.92 28.11 -13.65
CA SER A 219 8.10 26.91 -14.48
C SER A 219 7.15 26.89 -15.70
N ILE A 220 5.92 27.40 -15.53
CA ILE A 220 4.95 27.53 -16.63
C ILE A 220 5.32 28.67 -17.58
N GLN A 221 5.88 29.77 -17.08
CA GLN A 221 6.37 30.85 -17.93
C GLN A 221 7.55 30.41 -18.79
N GLU A 222 8.53 29.71 -18.21
CA GLU A 222 9.69 29.18 -18.93
C GLU A 222 9.27 28.31 -20.12
N ILE A 223 8.40 27.31 -19.88
CA ILE A 223 7.93 26.44 -20.97
C ILE A 223 7.06 27.20 -21.98
N THR A 224 6.27 28.18 -21.55
CA THR A 224 5.43 29.00 -22.44
C THR A 224 6.28 29.81 -23.42
N GLU A 225 7.43 30.33 -22.98
CA GLU A 225 8.36 31.07 -23.86
C GLU A 225 8.94 30.16 -24.97
N VAL A 226 9.30 28.93 -24.62
CA VAL A 226 9.86 27.95 -25.56
C VAL A 226 8.80 27.43 -26.53
N LEU A 227 7.63 27.05 -26.02
CA LEU A 227 6.51 26.55 -26.82
C LEU A 227 5.79 27.65 -27.61
N ARG A 228 5.99 28.92 -27.23
CA ARG A 228 5.37 30.12 -27.80
C ARG A 228 3.84 30.14 -27.68
N ARG A 229 3.29 29.34 -26.76
CA ARG A 229 1.86 29.26 -26.44
C ARG A 229 1.66 28.65 -25.04
N PRO A 230 0.56 29.00 -24.34
CA PRO A 230 0.21 28.36 -23.07
C PRO A 230 0.04 26.84 -23.21
N PRO A 231 0.64 26.01 -22.34
CA PRO A 231 0.48 24.57 -22.42
C PRO A 231 -0.88 24.11 -21.88
N VAL A 232 -1.31 22.91 -22.29
CA VAL A 232 -2.34 22.12 -21.61
C VAL A 232 -1.64 21.19 -20.63
N ILE A 233 -1.98 21.25 -19.35
CA ILE A 233 -1.37 20.34 -18.37
C ILE A 233 -1.99 18.95 -18.52
N TRP A 234 -1.15 17.95 -18.75
CA TRP A 234 -1.47 16.55 -18.47
C TRP A 234 -1.01 16.27 -17.04
N ASP A 235 -1.93 16.21 -16.08
CA ASP A 235 -1.55 16.12 -14.66
C ASP A 235 -1.60 14.68 -14.15
N ASN A 236 -0.45 14.13 -13.78
CA ASN A 236 -0.33 12.78 -13.21
C ASN A 236 -0.34 12.77 -11.67
N LEU A 237 -0.74 13.85 -10.99
CA LEU A 237 -0.79 13.92 -9.52
C LEU A 237 -1.54 12.74 -8.89
N HIS A 238 -2.56 12.21 -9.55
CA HIS A 238 -3.40 11.11 -9.05
C HIS A 238 -3.23 9.81 -9.82
N ALA A 239 -2.27 9.72 -10.74
CA ALA A 239 -2.00 8.47 -11.47
C ALA A 239 -1.40 7.43 -10.51
N ASN A 240 -1.80 6.15 -10.63
CA ASN A 240 -1.28 5.05 -9.81
C ASN A 240 -0.81 3.81 -10.62
N ASP A 241 -0.80 3.89 -11.94
CA ASP A 241 -0.38 2.81 -12.84
C ASP A 241 1.07 2.35 -12.64
N TYR A 242 1.93 3.23 -12.13
CA TYR A 242 3.32 2.92 -11.79
C TYR A 242 3.49 2.13 -10.47
N ASP A 243 2.48 2.09 -9.60
CA ASP A 243 2.52 1.35 -8.32
C ASP A 243 1.12 0.91 -7.89
N GLN A 244 0.78 -0.33 -8.22
CA GLN A 244 -0.52 -0.96 -7.94
C GLN A 244 -0.82 -1.15 -6.44
N LYS A 245 0.14 -0.90 -5.54
CA LYS A 245 -0.11 -0.90 -4.10
C LYS A 245 -0.62 0.45 -3.59
N ARG A 246 -0.64 1.47 -4.44
CA ARG A 246 -1.03 2.84 -4.10
C ARG A 246 -2.34 3.22 -4.79
N VAL A 247 -3.13 4.00 -4.09
CA VAL A 247 -4.31 4.69 -4.60
C VAL A 247 -4.31 6.10 -4.00
N PHE A 248 -4.75 7.09 -4.76
CA PHE A 248 -4.68 8.51 -4.37
C PHE A 248 -6.08 9.10 -4.25
N LEU A 249 -6.48 9.33 -3.01
CA LEU A 249 -7.77 9.86 -2.57
C LEU A 249 -7.64 11.24 -1.90
N GLY A 250 -6.45 11.84 -1.93
CA GLY A 250 -6.19 13.22 -1.50
C GLY A 250 -6.68 14.26 -2.51
N PRO A 251 -6.80 15.54 -2.10
CA PRO A 251 -7.29 16.62 -2.95
C PRO A 251 -6.26 17.03 -4.01
N TYR A 252 -6.72 17.62 -5.11
CA TYR A 252 -5.85 18.29 -6.07
C TYR A 252 -5.04 19.39 -5.36
N ALA A 253 -3.71 19.35 -5.48
CA ALA A 253 -2.82 20.19 -4.67
C ALA A 253 -1.51 20.50 -5.40
N GLY A 254 -0.77 21.51 -4.92
CA GLY A 254 0.52 21.90 -5.48
C GLY A 254 0.45 22.66 -6.80
N ARG A 255 -0.74 23.11 -7.20
CA ARG A 255 -0.99 23.95 -8.38
C ARG A 255 -1.76 25.18 -7.94
N SER A 256 -1.10 26.33 -7.90
CA SER A 256 -1.76 27.58 -7.49
C SER A 256 -2.85 27.97 -8.50
N PRO A 257 -4.04 28.45 -8.08
CA PRO A 257 -5.04 29.01 -9.01
C PRO A 257 -4.50 30.13 -9.91
N ASP A 258 -3.41 30.80 -9.52
CA ASP A 258 -2.70 31.77 -10.36
C ASP A 258 -2.10 31.19 -11.65
N LEU A 259 -2.06 29.86 -11.77
CA LEU A 259 -1.69 29.18 -13.02
C LEU A 259 -2.81 29.22 -14.05
N ILE A 260 -4.09 29.27 -13.64
CA ILE A 260 -5.25 29.17 -14.55
C ILE A 260 -5.16 30.18 -15.71
N PRO A 261 -4.77 31.46 -15.50
CA PRO A 261 -4.62 32.42 -16.59
C PRO A 261 -3.41 32.20 -17.51
N LYS A 262 -2.47 31.34 -17.12
CA LYS A 262 -1.22 31.07 -17.85
C LYS A 262 -1.25 29.75 -18.60
N LEU A 263 -2.36 29.01 -18.50
CA LEU A 263 -2.54 27.70 -19.09
C LEU A 263 -3.65 27.74 -20.15
N ARG A 264 -3.53 26.85 -21.14
CA ARG A 264 -4.64 26.54 -22.05
C ARG A 264 -5.65 25.58 -21.39
N GLY A 265 -5.21 24.77 -20.44
CA GLY A 265 -6.09 23.83 -19.76
C GLY A 265 -5.38 22.89 -18.80
N VAL A 266 -6.15 22.04 -18.14
CA VAL A 266 -5.70 20.93 -17.30
C VAL A 266 -6.58 19.71 -17.58
N LEU A 267 -5.93 18.60 -17.94
CA LEU A 267 -6.51 17.26 -18.04
C LEU A 267 -5.82 16.39 -16.99
N THR A 268 -6.56 15.95 -15.97
CA THR A 268 -6.01 15.02 -14.98
C THR A 268 -5.99 13.59 -15.52
N ASN A 269 -4.87 12.89 -15.34
CA ASN A 269 -4.72 11.45 -15.52
C ASN A 269 -4.80 10.80 -14.12
N PRO A 270 -5.95 10.24 -13.74
CA PRO A 270 -6.19 9.84 -12.36
C PRO A 270 -5.85 8.35 -12.12
N ASN A 271 -6.34 7.75 -11.04
CA ASN A 271 -6.11 6.35 -10.72
C ASN A 271 -6.77 5.43 -11.78
N CYS A 272 -6.26 4.21 -11.91
CA CYS A 272 -6.82 3.17 -12.76
C CYS A 272 -8.26 2.82 -12.35
N GLU A 273 -8.50 2.68 -11.04
CA GLU A 273 -9.79 2.37 -10.46
C GLU A 273 -10.77 3.53 -10.60
N TYR A 274 -11.81 3.37 -11.42
CA TYR A 274 -12.76 4.43 -11.75
C TYR A 274 -13.41 5.05 -10.50
N GLY A 275 -13.84 4.21 -9.55
CA GLY A 275 -14.52 4.65 -8.34
C GLY A 275 -13.66 5.49 -7.40
N ALA A 276 -12.35 5.28 -7.40
CA ALA A 276 -11.37 6.01 -6.58
C ALA A 276 -11.17 7.48 -7.04
N ASN A 277 -11.57 7.81 -8.27
CA ASN A 277 -11.27 9.11 -8.88
C ASN A 277 -12.24 10.23 -8.52
N PHE A 278 -13.23 9.97 -7.67
CA PHE A 278 -14.23 10.99 -7.32
C PHE A 278 -13.58 12.22 -6.69
N ILE A 279 -12.71 12.05 -5.69
CA ILE A 279 -12.03 13.17 -5.02
C ILE A 279 -11.10 13.90 -5.98
N ALA A 280 -10.28 13.19 -6.74
CA ALA A 280 -9.33 13.76 -7.68
C ALA A 280 -10.01 14.71 -8.69
N ILE A 281 -11.09 14.24 -9.31
CA ILE A 281 -11.80 15.01 -10.35
C ILE A 281 -12.65 16.12 -9.72
N HIS A 282 -13.34 15.86 -8.61
CA HIS A 282 -14.19 16.85 -7.94
C HIS A 282 -13.37 18.03 -7.41
N THR A 283 -12.22 17.76 -6.79
CA THR A 283 -11.35 18.82 -6.25
C THR A 283 -10.64 19.62 -7.36
N LEU A 284 -10.29 18.99 -8.49
CA LEU A 284 -9.85 19.71 -9.70
C LEU A 284 -10.95 20.65 -10.22
N ALA A 285 -12.20 20.19 -10.25
CA ALA A 285 -13.32 21.01 -10.71
C ALA A 285 -13.62 22.20 -9.78
N GLN A 286 -13.39 22.03 -8.47
CA GLN A 286 -13.42 23.15 -7.51
C GLN A 286 -12.28 24.13 -7.82
N TRP A 287 -11.05 23.63 -7.98
CA TRP A 287 -9.87 24.43 -8.30
C TRP A 287 -10.04 25.27 -9.57
N SER A 288 -10.59 24.69 -10.65
CA SER A 288 -10.71 25.37 -11.95
C SER A 288 -11.66 26.57 -11.94
N ARG A 289 -12.47 26.73 -10.89
CA ARG A 289 -13.40 27.87 -10.70
C ARG A 289 -12.81 28.96 -9.82
N CYS A 290 -11.71 28.68 -9.13
CA CYS A 290 -11.02 29.64 -8.26
C CYS A 290 -10.11 30.57 -9.07
N ASN A 291 -9.70 31.67 -8.44
CA ASN A 291 -8.68 32.58 -8.96
C ASN A 291 -7.75 33.15 -7.88
N VAL A 292 -7.97 32.79 -6.61
CA VAL A 292 -7.10 33.14 -5.48
C VAL A 292 -6.59 31.87 -4.82
N ASP A 293 -5.30 31.81 -4.55
CA ASP A 293 -4.70 30.75 -3.74
C ASP A 293 -4.97 30.97 -2.26
N GLY A 294 -5.69 30.04 -1.62
CA GLY A 294 -5.98 30.11 -0.19
C GLY A 294 -4.80 29.78 0.70
N LYS A 295 -3.69 29.25 0.15
CA LYS A 295 -2.44 29.05 0.90
C LYS A 295 -1.58 30.32 1.00
N ARG A 296 -1.90 31.39 0.25
CA ARG A 296 -1.09 32.62 0.24
C ARG A 296 -1.15 33.45 1.53
N ASP A 297 -2.14 33.23 2.40
CA ASP A 297 -2.43 34.14 3.52
C ASP A 297 -1.98 33.64 4.91
N LEU A 298 -1.08 32.65 4.98
CA LEU A 298 -0.48 32.16 6.23
C LEU A 298 1.04 32.00 6.12
N SER A 299 1.73 33.13 5.91
CA SER A 299 3.10 33.46 6.35
C SER A 299 3.95 34.10 5.24
N LEU A 300 4.07 35.42 5.32
CA LEU A 300 5.13 36.24 4.71
C LEU A 300 6.54 35.96 5.31
N ASN A 301 6.79 34.75 5.82
CA ASN A 301 8.06 34.32 6.43
C ASN A 301 8.52 32.96 5.87
N ASP A 302 8.55 32.83 4.54
CA ASP A 302 9.10 31.67 3.82
C ASP A 302 10.66 31.62 3.86
N THR A 303 11.23 32.10 4.97
CA THR A 303 12.65 31.97 5.35
C THR A 303 12.83 31.17 6.64
N VAL A 304 11.75 30.64 7.21
CA VAL A 304 11.82 29.75 8.36
C VAL A 304 11.95 28.32 7.85
N SER A 305 13.14 27.74 8.01
CA SER A 305 13.48 26.37 7.63
C SER A 305 12.37 25.37 8.00
N ALA A 306 12.14 24.39 7.14
CA ALA A 306 11.18 23.30 7.34
C ALA A 306 11.25 22.66 8.74
N ASP A 307 12.42 22.71 9.37
CA ASP A 307 12.71 22.22 10.72
C ASP A 307 11.87 22.89 11.82
N ILE A 308 11.57 24.20 11.74
CA ILE A 308 10.89 24.94 12.83
C ILE A 308 9.36 24.80 12.74
N LYS A 309 8.81 24.64 11.54
CA LYS A 309 7.36 24.38 11.35
C LYS A 309 6.97 22.95 11.76
N LEU A 310 7.97 22.08 11.93
CA LEU A 310 7.79 20.66 12.24
C LEU A 310 7.78 20.32 13.75
N GLU A 311 8.33 21.18 14.61
CA GLU A 311 8.37 20.93 16.08
C GLU A 311 7.17 21.52 16.84
N THR A 312 6.37 22.38 16.21
CA THR A 312 5.17 22.97 16.84
C THR A 312 3.87 22.24 16.49
N GLU A 313 3.87 21.38 15.47
CA GLU A 313 2.73 20.51 15.11
C GLU A 313 2.72 19.18 15.89
N THR A 314 3.71 18.93 16.74
CA THR A 314 4.01 17.59 17.29
C THR A 314 3.38 17.25 18.65
N GLU A 315 2.78 18.19 19.38
CA GLU A 315 2.35 17.90 20.76
C GLU A 315 0.86 17.54 20.95
N ASP A 316 -0.09 18.05 20.14
CA ASP A 316 -1.52 17.89 20.48
C ASP A 316 -2.44 17.20 19.45
N GLY A 317 -1.97 16.80 18.27
CA GLY A 317 -2.73 15.91 17.36
C GLY A 317 -4.10 16.43 16.86
N VAL A 318 -4.50 17.64 17.25
CA VAL A 318 -5.60 18.40 16.66
C VAL A 318 -5.02 19.13 15.46
N LEU A 319 -5.40 18.68 14.27
CA LEU A 319 -5.06 19.32 12.99
C LEU A 319 -5.73 20.71 12.92
N GLY A 320 -5.08 21.69 13.54
CA GLY A 320 -5.46 23.09 13.54
C GLY A 320 -4.50 23.94 12.70
N GLU A 321 -4.34 23.63 11.41
CA GLU A 321 -4.44 24.78 10.50
C GLU A 321 -5.93 24.92 10.26
N ASP A 322 -6.56 25.81 11.03
CA ASP A 322 -7.96 26.20 10.91
C ASP A 322 -8.32 26.29 9.43
N VAL A 323 -9.15 25.36 8.93
CA VAL A 323 -9.83 25.58 7.65
C VAL A 323 -10.57 26.89 7.85
N PRO A 324 -10.21 27.98 7.16
CA PRO A 324 -10.76 29.28 7.50
C PRO A 324 -12.28 29.19 7.44
N SER A 325 -12.94 29.53 8.55
CA SER A 325 -14.38 29.33 8.75
C SER A 325 -15.22 30.08 7.70
N THR A 326 -14.61 31.03 6.99
CA THR A 326 -15.18 31.70 5.80
C THR A 326 -14.12 31.88 4.71
N LEU A 327 -13.86 30.84 3.90
CA LEU A 327 -13.13 31.01 2.64
C LEU A 327 -14.00 31.75 1.62
N SER A 328 -13.43 32.73 0.92
CA SER A 328 -14.15 33.38 -0.17
C SER A 328 -14.47 32.36 -1.28
N PRO A 329 -15.61 32.47 -2.00
CA PRO A 329 -16.01 31.49 -3.03
C PRO A 329 -14.98 31.30 -4.16
N ASN A 330 -14.07 32.26 -4.35
CA ASN A 330 -13.07 32.24 -5.41
C ASN A 330 -11.69 31.74 -4.94
N MET A 331 -11.57 31.32 -3.68
CA MET A 331 -10.32 30.88 -3.08
C MET A 331 -10.24 29.35 -3.02
N TYR A 332 -9.12 28.79 -3.48
CA TYR A 332 -8.89 27.34 -3.40
C TYR A 332 -8.12 26.96 -2.14
N HIS A 333 -8.65 26.02 -1.35
CA HIS A 333 -7.96 25.42 -0.22
C HIS A 333 -8.13 23.88 -0.26
N PRO A 334 -7.05 23.09 -0.38
CA PRO A 334 -7.15 21.64 -0.60
C PRO A 334 -7.98 20.89 0.45
N ARG A 335 -7.81 21.18 1.75
CA ARG A 335 -8.59 20.50 2.82
C ARG A 335 -10.07 20.85 2.78
N HIS A 336 -10.42 22.08 2.38
CA HIS A 336 -11.81 22.49 2.23
C HIS A 336 -12.43 21.80 1.01
N ALA A 337 -11.70 21.75 -0.10
CA ALA A 337 -12.11 21.05 -1.29
C ALA A 337 -12.31 19.55 -1.03
N LEU A 338 -11.40 18.92 -0.28
CA LEU A 338 -11.51 17.52 0.15
C LEU A 338 -12.79 17.28 0.96
N LYS A 339 -13.06 18.13 1.96
CA LYS A 339 -14.27 18.01 2.79
C LYS A 339 -15.55 18.07 1.95
N ASN A 340 -15.64 19.01 1.01
CA ASN A 340 -16.78 19.11 0.09
C ASN A 340 -16.92 17.87 -0.79
N ALA A 341 -15.79 17.37 -1.31
CA ALA A 341 -15.77 16.19 -2.14
C ALA A 341 -16.20 14.92 -1.37
N ILE A 342 -15.75 14.75 -0.12
CA ILE A 342 -16.16 13.64 0.76
C ILE A 342 -17.67 13.62 1.00
N ILE A 343 -18.27 14.78 1.28
CA ILE A 343 -19.72 14.91 1.52
C ILE A 343 -20.52 14.41 0.30
N GLU A 344 -20.12 14.80 -0.91
CA GLU A 344 -20.77 14.33 -2.13
C GLU A 344 -20.42 12.87 -2.48
N TRP A 345 -19.20 12.43 -2.19
CA TRP A 345 -18.75 11.06 -2.49
C TRP A 345 -19.49 10.03 -1.64
N LEU A 346 -19.81 10.37 -0.38
CA LEU A 346 -20.58 9.51 0.52
C LEU A 346 -21.91 9.06 -0.09
N LEU A 347 -22.55 9.92 -0.89
CA LEU A 347 -23.79 9.60 -1.58
C LEU A 347 -23.60 8.52 -2.66
N GLU A 348 -22.41 8.41 -3.25
CA GLU A 348 -22.09 7.39 -4.26
C GLU A 348 -22.02 5.99 -3.66
N PHE A 349 -21.56 5.84 -2.42
CA PHE A 349 -21.52 4.55 -1.71
C PHE A 349 -22.93 4.00 -1.41
N ASN A 350 -23.92 4.89 -1.34
CA ASN A 350 -25.32 4.53 -1.09
C ASN A 350 -26.08 4.11 -2.35
N LYS A 351 -25.54 4.40 -3.54
CA LYS A 351 -26.16 3.98 -4.81
C LYS A 351 -26.08 2.46 -4.95
N LYS A 352 -27.21 1.83 -5.28
CA LYS A 352 -27.24 0.38 -5.54
C LYS A 352 -26.57 0.10 -6.89
N LYS A 353 -25.42 -0.55 -6.84
CA LYS A 353 -24.71 -1.08 -8.02
C LYS A 353 -24.22 -2.49 -7.70
N ALA A 354 -24.64 -3.46 -8.49
CA ALA A 354 -24.26 -4.85 -8.30
C ALA A 354 -22.91 -5.13 -8.98
N ALA A 355 -22.00 -5.77 -8.24
CA ALA A 355 -20.72 -6.28 -8.71
C ALA A 355 -20.39 -7.58 -7.95
N TRP A 356 -19.98 -8.62 -8.66
CA TRP A 356 -19.83 -10.00 -8.20
C TRP A 356 -18.71 -10.71 -8.97
N GLY A 357 -18.01 -11.63 -8.33
CA GLY A 357 -16.93 -12.38 -8.97
C GLY A 357 -15.58 -12.07 -8.34
N VAL A 358 -14.51 -12.48 -8.99
CA VAL A 358 -13.16 -12.35 -8.45
C VAL A 358 -12.76 -10.89 -8.48
N ILE A 359 -12.25 -10.36 -7.36
CA ILE A 359 -11.58 -9.06 -7.30
C ILE A 359 -10.53 -9.06 -8.41
N ALA A 360 -10.80 -8.25 -9.44
CA ALA A 360 -9.96 -8.19 -10.62
C ALA A 360 -8.55 -7.85 -10.16
N LYS A 361 -7.62 -8.78 -10.36
CA LYS A 361 -6.22 -8.48 -10.11
C LYS A 361 -5.84 -7.31 -11.02
N PRO A 362 -5.13 -6.29 -10.53
CA PRO A 362 -4.44 -5.42 -11.46
C PRO A 362 -3.51 -6.32 -12.27
N GLN A 363 -3.67 -6.30 -13.60
CA GLN A 363 -2.80 -7.07 -14.49
C GLN A 363 -1.36 -6.63 -14.21
N PRO A 364 -0.37 -7.54 -14.09
CA PRO A 364 1.00 -7.11 -13.95
C PRO A 364 1.37 -6.24 -15.14
N CYS A 365 1.76 -4.99 -14.90
CA CYS A 365 2.31 -4.14 -15.94
C CYS A 365 3.49 -4.90 -16.58
N VAL A 366 3.49 -4.99 -17.91
CA VAL A 366 4.73 -5.23 -18.64
C VAL A 366 5.60 -4.03 -18.30
N ALA A 367 6.62 -4.23 -17.47
CA ALA A 367 7.48 -3.15 -17.02
C ALA A 367 8.03 -2.41 -18.26
N PRO A 368 7.86 -1.08 -18.38
CA PRO A 368 8.63 -0.35 -19.37
C PRO A 368 10.11 -0.58 -19.07
N THR A 369 10.90 -0.86 -20.11
CA THR A 369 12.36 -0.93 -20.02
C THR A 369 12.88 0.35 -19.40
N ILE A 370 13.36 0.25 -18.16
CA ILE A 370 13.89 1.38 -17.39
C ILE A 370 15.20 1.82 -18.05
N PRO A 371 15.35 3.08 -18.49
CA PRO A 371 16.66 3.60 -18.85
C PRO A 371 17.52 3.67 -17.60
N ILE A 372 18.69 3.03 -17.65
CA ILE A 372 19.72 3.14 -16.61
C ILE A 372 20.04 4.64 -16.43
N PRO A 373 19.97 5.21 -15.21
CA PRO A 373 20.29 6.61 -15.00
C PRO A 373 21.76 6.88 -15.34
N ILE A 374 22.00 7.72 -16.35
CA ILE A 374 23.32 8.30 -16.61
C ILE A 374 23.57 9.32 -15.49
N ILE A 375 24.50 9.00 -14.61
CA ILE A 375 24.94 9.90 -13.54
C ILE A 375 25.68 11.09 -14.17
N PRO A 376 25.28 12.35 -13.90
CA PRO A 376 26.00 13.51 -14.41
C PRO A 376 27.36 13.65 -13.71
N SER A 377 28.44 13.71 -14.49
CA SER A 377 29.78 14.05 -14.02
C SER A 377 29.85 15.53 -13.67
N VAL A 378 29.92 15.88 -12.40
CA VAL A 378 30.08 17.26 -11.95
C VAL A 378 31.56 17.65 -12.04
N ASN A 379 31.97 18.23 -13.17
CA ASN A 379 33.14 19.11 -13.25
C ASN A 379 32.66 20.54 -13.01
N THR A 380 33.30 21.30 -12.12
CA THR A 380 33.64 22.75 -12.23
C THR A 380 34.37 23.16 -10.93
N CYS A 381 35.70 23.27 -10.93
CA CYS A 381 36.49 24.51 -11.04
C CYS A 381 36.26 25.55 -9.92
N MET A 382 37.19 25.64 -8.98
CA MET A 382 37.56 26.91 -8.34
C MET A 382 39.10 27.01 -8.24
N SER A 383 39.62 28.12 -8.75
CA SER A 383 41.03 28.48 -8.88
C SER A 383 41.66 28.80 -7.52
N LEU A 384 42.85 28.27 -7.24
CA LEU A 384 43.67 28.61 -6.07
C LEU A 384 44.91 29.39 -6.50
N THR A 385 45.06 30.60 -5.96
CA THR A 385 46.28 31.41 -6.07
C THR A 385 47.36 30.85 -5.14
N SER A 386 48.59 30.88 -5.63
CA SER A 386 49.80 30.20 -5.18
C SER A 386 50.58 30.87 -4.04
N THR A 387 51.16 30.04 -3.14
CA THR A 387 52.43 30.32 -2.45
C THR A 387 53.19 29.02 -2.13
N THR A 388 54.50 29.13 -1.91
CA THR A 388 55.58 28.29 -2.45
C THR A 388 56.24 27.32 -1.45
N THR A 389 56.70 26.15 -1.94
CA THR A 389 57.87 25.30 -1.51
C THR A 389 57.93 24.76 -0.06
N THR A 390 58.22 23.47 0.24
CA THR A 390 59.38 22.65 -0.18
C THR A 390 59.22 21.15 0.21
N THR A 391 59.59 20.25 -0.72
CA THR A 391 60.17 18.87 -0.61
C THR A 391 59.46 17.66 0.05
N VAL A 392 59.12 16.72 -0.85
CA VAL A 392 58.73 15.26 -0.84
C VAL A 392 59.68 14.28 -0.08
N PRO A 393 59.34 12.98 0.17
CA PRO A 393 58.44 12.10 -0.61
C PRO A 393 57.39 11.21 0.12
N ALA A 394 56.41 10.81 -0.71
CA ALA A 394 55.29 9.84 -0.63
C ALA A 394 55.41 8.73 0.44
N THR A 395 54.35 8.30 1.14
CA THR A 395 53.10 7.67 0.66
C THR A 395 52.14 7.58 1.86
N SER A 396 50.88 8.01 1.71
CA SER A 396 49.83 7.75 2.71
C SER A 396 48.46 7.67 2.04
N THR A 397 47.83 6.52 2.24
CA THR A 397 46.39 6.26 2.13
C THR A 397 45.57 7.30 2.89
N SER A 398 44.63 7.96 2.21
CA SER A 398 43.55 8.73 2.83
C SER A 398 42.25 7.93 2.70
N GLY A 399 41.72 7.47 3.83
CA GLY A 399 40.31 7.12 3.92
C GLY A 399 39.47 8.38 4.00
N THR A 400 38.31 8.37 3.37
CA THR A 400 37.14 9.15 3.76
C THR A 400 35.88 8.49 3.21
N ASN A 401 34.90 8.36 4.11
CA ASN A 401 33.63 7.69 3.95
C ASN A 401 32.73 8.35 2.89
N SER A 402 32.14 7.54 2.01
CA SER A 402 30.98 7.94 1.19
C SER A 402 30.16 6.71 0.75
N ASN A 403 29.38 6.10 1.64
CA ASN A 403 28.54 4.93 1.32
C ASN A 403 27.08 5.05 1.81
N HIS A 404 26.41 6.19 1.61
CA HIS A 404 24.96 6.30 1.91
C HIS A 404 24.04 6.25 0.68
N LEU A 405 24.53 6.57 -0.51
CA LEU A 405 23.71 6.64 -1.74
C LEU A 405 23.73 5.35 -2.58
N GLN A 406 24.80 4.55 -2.49
CA GLN A 406 24.92 3.31 -3.26
C GLN A 406 24.07 2.17 -2.66
N ALA A 407 23.90 2.16 -1.34
CA ALA A 407 23.04 1.21 -0.63
C ALA A 407 21.54 1.38 -0.99
N LEU A 408 21.10 2.61 -1.32
CA LEU A 408 19.72 2.89 -1.76
C LEU A 408 19.40 2.25 -3.13
N ALA A 409 20.40 2.08 -3.99
CA ALA A 409 20.23 1.47 -5.30
C ALA A 409 20.25 -0.08 -5.24
N GLU A 410 21.02 -0.67 -4.32
CA GLU A 410 21.10 -2.12 -4.13
C GLU A 410 19.85 -2.70 -3.45
N VAL A 411 19.24 -1.99 -2.49
CA VAL A 411 17.98 -2.44 -1.84
C VAL A 411 16.78 -2.40 -2.80
N CYS A 412 16.81 -1.52 -3.80
CA CYS A 412 15.73 -1.38 -4.78
C CYS A 412 15.88 -2.29 -6.03
N SER A 413 17.03 -2.95 -6.23
CA SER A 413 17.36 -3.68 -7.47
C SER A 413 17.34 -5.21 -7.38
N THR A 414 17.15 -5.82 -6.20
CA THR A 414 17.14 -7.29 -6.04
C THR A 414 15.82 -7.99 -6.44
N VAL A 415 15.05 -7.44 -7.40
CA VAL A 415 13.92 -8.13 -8.02
C VAL A 415 14.33 -8.55 -9.43
N THR A 416 15.06 -9.66 -9.54
CA THR A 416 15.16 -10.42 -10.78
C THR A 416 14.55 -11.79 -10.53
N CYS A 417 13.42 -12.05 -11.20
CA CYS A 417 12.74 -13.34 -11.14
C CYS A 417 13.54 -14.39 -11.92
N SER A 418 13.69 -15.57 -11.34
CA SER A 418 14.22 -16.76 -11.98
C SER A 418 13.30 -17.23 -13.11
N ASP A 419 13.83 -17.29 -14.33
CA ASP A 419 13.15 -17.78 -15.53
C ASP A 419 12.87 -19.29 -15.46
N SER A 420 11.60 -19.68 -15.49
CA SER A 420 11.11 -21.00 -15.94
C SER A 420 9.58 -20.97 -16.07
N PHE A 421 9.04 -20.54 -17.22
CA PHE A 421 7.63 -20.74 -17.55
C PHE A 421 7.47 -21.42 -18.92
N ALA A 422 6.77 -22.56 -18.90
CA ALA A 422 6.30 -23.28 -20.07
C ALA A 422 5.07 -22.59 -20.70
N GLN A 423 4.97 -22.61 -22.03
CA GLN A 423 3.86 -22.03 -22.80
C GLN A 423 2.52 -22.75 -22.58
N PRO A 424 1.39 -22.03 -22.49
CA PRO A 424 0.08 -22.56 -22.85
C PRO A 424 -0.32 -22.18 -24.28
N SER A 425 -0.90 -23.14 -24.99
CA SER A 425 -1.48 -23.03 -26.32
C SER A 425 -2.95 -22.56 -26.29
N SER A 426 -3.37 -21.94 -27.40
CA SER A 426 -4.70 -21.42 -27.80
C SER A 426 -5.00 -19.96 -27.38
N GLY A 427 -5.15 -19.08 -28.38
CA GLY A 427 -5.18 -17.62 -28.23
C GLY A 427 -6.54 -17.04 -27.83
N PRO A 428 -6.57 -15.87 -27.16
CA PRO A 428 -7.80 -15.19 -26.78
C PRO A 428 -8.34 -14.30 -27.91
N VAL A 429 -9.67 -14.23 -28.00
CA VAL A 429 -10.44 -13.35 -28.89
C VAL A 429 -10.16 -11.88 -28.53
N MET A 430 -9.65 -11.09 -29.47
CA MET A 430 -9.27 -9.68 -29.28
C MET A 430 -10.48 -8.74 -29.40
N ASN A 431 -11.10 -8.37 -28.28
CA ASN A 431 -12.03 -7.23 -28.24
C ASN A 431 -11.32 -6.01 -27.63
N SER A 432 -10.82 -5.11 -28.48
CA SER A 432 -9.95 -3.95 -28.15
C SER A 432 -10.67 -2.80 -27.44
N LEU A 433 -12.01 -2.76 -27.47
CA LEU A 433 -12.82 -1.66 -26.94
C LEU A 433 -13.75 -2.05 -25.79
N VAL A 434 -13.86 -3.35 -25.50
CA VAL A 434 -14.82 -3.89 -24.54
C VAL A 434 -14.08 -4.79 -23.57
N SER A 435 -13.99 -4.38 -22.31
CA SER A 435 -13.76 -5.35 -21.27
C SER A 435 -15.08 -6.10 -21.05
N ASP A 436 -15.26 -7.27 -21.65
CA ASP A 436 -16.47 -8.09 -21.50
C ASP A 436 -16.64 -8.70 -20.09
N ILE A 437 -15.84 -8.29 -19.11
CA ILE A 437 -16.02 -8.68 -17.71
C ILE A 437 -17.10 -7.79 -17.08
N LYS A 438 -18.36 -8.04 -17.45
CA LYS A 438 -19.35 -8.18 -16.38
C LYS A 438 -18.82 -9.35 -15.54
N VAL A 439 -18.38 -9.08 -14.32
CA VAL A 439 -18.90 -9.78 -13.14
C VAL A 439 -19.87 -10.90 -13.55
N VAL A 440 -19.38 -12.12 -13.76
CA VAL A 440 -20.21 -13.20 -14.33
C VAL A 440 -21.06 -13.77 -13.21
N SER A 441 -22.38 -13.69 -13.37
CA SER A 441 -23.39 -14.24 -12.47
C SER A 441 -23.77 -15.66 -12.89
N GLU A 442 -22.97 -16.71 -12.65
CA GLU A 442 -23.44 -18.10 -12.76
C GLU A 442 -22.77 -19.05 -11.75
N PRO A 443 -23.49 -20.10 -11.25
CA PRO A 443 -23.04 -20.97 -10.16
C PRO A 443 -22.12 -22.12 -10.63
N ILE A 444 -21.13 -22.47 -9.81
CA ILE A 444 -20.13 -23.54 -10.09
C ILE A 444 -20.68 -24.91 -9.68
N LEU A 445 -20.70 -25.86 -10.61
CA LEU A 445 -20.86 -27.29 -10.35
C LEU A 445 -19.48 -27.96 -10.18
N THR A 446 -19.31 -28.76 -9.14
CA THR A 446 -18.07 -29.45 -8.76
C THR A 446 -17.91 -30.78 -9.49
N THR A 447 -16.73 -31.05 -10.07
CA THR A 447 -16.33 -32.41 -10.47
C THR A 447 -14.92 -32.73 -9.99
N LEU A 448 -14.83 -33.75 -9.12
CA LEU A 448 -13.60 -34.40 -8.66
C LEU A 448 -12.93 -35.17 -9.80
N SER A 449 -11.60 -35.26 -9.79
CA SER A 449 -10.86 -36.28 -10.53
C SER A 449 -9.68 -36.79 -9.71
N THR A 450 -9.75 -38.09 -9.41
CA THR A 450 -8.73 -38.96 -8.84
C THR A 450 -7.64 -39.26 -9.88
N MET A 451 -6.37 -39.27 -9.45
CA MET A 451 -5.26 -39.81 -10.25
C MET A 451 -4.38 -40.73 -9.41
N THR A 452 -4.16 -41.92 -9.95
CA THR A 452 -3.36 -43.03 -9.45
C THR A 452 -1.88 -42.90 -9.85
N SER A 453 -1.05 -43.61 -9.08
CA SER A 453 0.41 -43.68 -8.98
C SER A 453 1.15 -44.35 -10.17
N ASP A 454 2.36 -43.86 -10.48
CA ASP A 454 3.69 -44.53 -10.32
C ASP A 454 4.76 -44.16 -11.38
N PRO A 455 6.07 -44.30 -11.07
CA PRO A 455 7.18 -43.51 -11.65
C PRO A 455 8.11 -44.31 -12.57
N PRO A 456 9.23 -43.70 -13.03
CA PRO A 456 10.50 -44.43 -12.91
C PRO A 456 11.71 -43.61 -12.46
N SER A 457 12.66 -44.36 -11.92
CA SER A 457 13.94 -44.05 -11.30
C SER A 457 15.12 -44.00 -12.27
N THR A 458 16.15 -43.22 -11.92
CA THR A 458 17.61 -43.35 -12.18
C THR A 458 18.26 -42.03 -11.69
N GLY A 459 19.37 -41.91 -10.97
CA GLY A 459 20.48 -42.81 -10.65
C GLY A 459 21.83 -42.08 -10.87
N LEU A 460 22.40 -41.51 -9.79
CA LEU A 460 23.81 -41.14 -9.50
C LEU A 460 24.62 -40.19 -10.42
N SER A 461 25.23 -39.13 -9.83
CA SER A 461 26.65 -39.15 -9.43
C SER A 461 27.10 -37.88 -8.67
N SER A 462 27.86 -38.13 -7.61
CA SER A 462 28.56 -37.26 -6.64
C SER A 462 29.60 -36.28 -7.22
N ILE A 463 29.82 -35.14 -6.53
CA ILE A 463 31.13 -34.65 -6.04
C ILE A 463 30.85 -33.58 -4.95
N GLU A 464 31.51 -33.71 -3.82
CA GLU A 464 31.51 -32.82 -2.65
C GLU A 464 33.01 -32.52 -2.29
N PRO A 465 33.35 -31.76 -1.24
CA PRO A 465 33.70 -30.33 -1.29
C PRO A 465 35.17 -30.04 -0.88
N MET A 466 35.59 -28.78 -0.86
CA MET A 466 36.81 -28.33 -0.18
C MET A 466 36.54 -27.16 0.76
N ASP A 467 37.02 -27.33 1.99
CA ASP A 467 36.72 -26.56 3.20
C ASP A 467 37.71 -25.42 3.50
N CYS A 468 37.15 -24.42 4.20
CA CYS A 468 37.68 -23.62 5.33
C CYS A 468 38.94 -22.74 5.19
N ASN A 469 38.81 -21.47 5.64
CA ASN A 469 39.48 -20.94 6.85
C ASN A 469 39.13 -19.45 7.09
N THR A 470 38.38 -19.12 8.16
CA THR A 470 38.78 -18.72 9.55
C THR A 470 38.92 -17.20 9.77
N THR A 471 38.16 -16.72 10.75
CA THR A 471 38.23 -15.45 11.48
C THR A 471 39.54 -15.29 12.27
N PRO A 472 39.80 -14.06 12.78
CA PRO A 472 40.09 -13.97 14.21
C PRO A 472 39.32 -12.85 14.93
N ASN A 473 38.80 -13.22 16.11
CA ASN A 473 38.42 -12.35 17.21
C ASN A 473 39.65 -11.60 17.76
N ASN A 474 39.44 -10.39 18.29
CA ASN A 474 39.95 -9.99 19.62
C ASN A 474 39.40 -8.62 20.05
N SER A 475 38.73 -8.59 21.20
CA SER A 475 38.47 -7.37 21.99
C SER A 475 39.73 -6.96 22.77
N PRO A 476 39.76 -5.72 23.29
CA PRO A 476 39.89 -5.61 24.75
C PRO A 476 38.97 -4.54 25.38
N ALA A 477 38.75 -4.73 26.69
CA ALA A 477 37.87 -3.96 27.55
C ALA A 477 38.58 -2.84 28.34
N HIS A 478 37.77 -1.87 28.80
CA HIS A 478 37.88 -0.96 29.96
C HIS A 478 39.17 -0.20 30.27
N VAL A 479 39.08 1.14 30.39
CA VAL A 479 39.51 1.92 31.58
C VAL A 479 38.66 3.19 31.72
N ALA A 480 38.21 3.47 32.95
CA ALA A 480 37.38 4.57 33.41
C ALA A 480 38.08 5.94 33.49
N LYS A 481 37.29 7.03 33.58
CA LYS A 481 37.56 8.20 34.45
C LYS A 481 36.33 9.12 34.61
N ILE A 482 35.98 9.36 35.87
CA ILE A 482 35.05 10.36 36.42
C ILE A 482 35.85 11.66 36.70
N PRO A 483 35.24 12.86 36.62
CA PRO A 483 34.87 13.65 37.82
C PRO A 483 33.45 14.25 37.70
N THR A 484 32.49 14.04 38.62
CA THR A 484 32.18 14.82 39.84
C THR A 484 32.24 16.35 39.70
N GLU A 485 31.09 17.01 39.83
CA GLU A 485 30.91 18.14 40.75
C GLU A 485 29.42 18.32 41.10
N ASP A 486 29.18 18.55 42.39
CA ASP A 486 27.93 18.84 43.09
C ASP A 486 27.37 20.21 42.70
N ASP A 487 26.04 20.38 42.80
CA ASP A 487 25.51 21.45 43.66
C ASP A 487 24.01 21.26 43.92
N ALA A 488 23.65 21.29 45.20
CA ALA A 488 22.30 21.20 45.73
C ALA A 488 21.69 22.60 45.90
N MET A 489 20.38 22.76 45.69
CA MET A 489 19.58 23.77 46.38
C MET A 489 18.13 23.29 46.55
N VAL A 490 17.60 23.65 47.70
CA VAL A 490 16.44 23.13 48.43
C VAL A 490 15.19 24.01 48.19
N ASP A 491 14.02 23.35 48.25
CA ASP A 491 12.64 23.76 48.56
C ASP A 491 12.12 25.16 48.14
N ASN A 492 10.92 25.16 47.53
CA ASN A 492 9.78 25.73 48.25
C ASN A 492 8.39 25.34 47.72
N ILE A 493 7.53 25.17 48.72
CA ILE A 493 6.11 24.78 48.74
C ILE A 493 5.20 25.87 48.15
N SER A 494 4.12 25.46 47.49
CA SER A 494 2.88 26.23 47.45
C SER A 494 1.67 25.35 47.10
N THR A 495 1.02 24.88 48.16
CA THR A 495 -0.37 24.39 48.25
C THR A 495 -1.39 25.35 47.62
N CYS A 496 -2.43 24.80 46.97
CA CYS A 496 -3.80 25.28 47.11
C CYS A 496 -4.76 24.09 47.00
N SER A 497 -5.52 23.91 48.07
CA SER A 497 -6.51 22.88 48.33
C SER A 497 -7.92 23.36 47.93
N GLU A 498 -8.88 22.44 48.10
CA GLU A 498 -10.34 22.64 48.24
C GLU A 498 -11.17 22.64 46.93
N ALA A 499 -12.34 21.99 46.84
CA ALA A 499 -13.02 21.08 47.75
C ALA A 499 -14.26 20.46 47.03
N SER A 500 -14.54 19.21 47.40
CA SER A 500 -15.84 18.62 47.76
C SER A 500 -17.05 18.61 46.82
N GLY A 501 -17.72 17.45 46.80
CA GLY A 501 -19.15 17.36 46.49
C GLY A 501 -19.69 15.95 46.21
N SER A 502 -19.63 15.06 47.19
CA SER A 502 -20.32 13.75 47.21
C SER A 502 -21.85 13.89 47.28
N MET A 503 -22.60 12.92 46.75
CA MET A 503 -23.70 12.13 47.38
C MET A 503 -24.43 11.33 46.27
N GLN A 504 -24.31 9.99 46.22
CA GLN A 504 -25.19 8.96 46.85
C GLN A 504 -26.66 9.05 46.36
N VAL A 505 -27.35 7.98 45.95
CA VAL A 505 -27.88 6.89 46.80
C VAL A 505 -28.49 5.76 45.92
N GLU A 506 -28.09 4.50 46.23
CA GLU A 506 -28.82 3.20 46.36
C GLU A 506 -29.82 2.72 45.28
N VAL A 507 -29.67 1.52 44.64
CA VAL A 507 -29.75 0.10 45.14
C VAL A 507 -31.25 -0.28 45.37
N ASP A 508 -31.87 -1.31 44.75
CA ASP A 508 -31.56 -2.74 44.88
C ASP A 508 -32.49 -3.67 44.03
N ASN A 509 -32.02 -4.90 43.79
CA ASN A 509 -32.75 -6.21 43.69
C ASN A 509 -33.72 -6.47 42.50
N THR A 510 -33.83 -7.64 41.85
CA THR A 510 -33.34 -9.03 42.05
C THR A 510 -33.68 -9.86 40.79
N SER A 511 -32.79 -10.80 40.42
CA SER A 511 -32.91 -11.90 39.44
C SER A 511 -33.99 -12.95 39.85
N PRO A 512 -34.26 -14.12 39.19
CA PRO A 512 -33.43 -14.88 38.22
C PRO A 512 -34.11 -15.77 37.12
N THR A 513 -33.28 -16.32 36.21
CA THR A 513 -33.29 -17.71 35.59
C THR A 513 -34.51 -18.18 34.74
N VAL A 514 -34.46 -19.00 33.66
CA VAL A 514 -33.47 -19.84 32.95
C VAL A 514 -34.16 -20.52 31.72
N ASN A 515 -33.36 -20.96 30.72
CA ASN A 515 -33.62 -21.91 29.60
C ASN A 515 -34.52 -21.43 28.44
N GLY A 516 -34.06 -21.42 27.18
CA GLY A 516 -33.60 -22.57 26.36
C GLY A 516 -34.81 -23.04 25.53
N THR A 517 -34.82 -23.29 24.21
CA THR A 517 -33.83 -23.85 23.28
C THR A 517 -34.52 -23.89 21.89
N GLN A 518 -33.81 -23.61 20.78
CA GLN A 518 -34.04 -24.12 19.38
C GLN A 518 -35.41 -23.84 18.68
N MET A 519 -35.61 -23.81 17.36
CA MET A 519 -34.86 -23.84 16.09
C MET A 519 -35.86 -23.40 15.00
N ILE A 520 -35.33 -22.76 13.94
CA ILE A 520 -35.64 -22.90 12.49
C ILE A 520 -37.05 -23.38 12.09
N ILE A 521 -37.70 -22.67 11.16
CA ILE A 521 -38.33 -23.26 9.95
C ILE A 521 -38.53 -22.19 8.87
N GLU A 522 -38.20 -22.63 7.65
CA GLU A 522 -38.33 -21.99 6.35
C GLU A 522 -39.78 -21.76 5.89
N ASN A 523 -39.92 -20.92 4.86
CA ASN A 523 -41.13 -20.58 4.13
C ASN A 523 -41.90 -21.79 3.55
N ASP A 524 -43.23 -21.71 3.54
CA ASP A 524 -44.08 -21.65 2.33
C ASP A 524 -45.53 -22.05 2.66
N SER A 525 -46.51 -21.24 2.24
CA SER A 525 -47.86 -21.68 1.81
C SER A 525 -48.68 -20.50 1.28
N GLU A 526 -49.16 -20.65 0.04
CA GLU A 526 -50.06 -19.75 -0.68
C GLU A 526 -51.55 -19.89 -0.26
N ASN A 527 -52.32 -18.84 -0.61
CA ASN A 527 -53.78 -18.73 -0.83
C ASN A 527 -54.73 -18.41 0.36
N HIS A 528 -55.21 -17.16 0.46
CA HIS A 528 -56.49 -16.72 -0.14
C HIS A 528 -56.84 -15.24 0.23
N GLU A 529 -57.59 -14.62 -0.69
CA GLU A 529 -57.96 -13.20 -0.82
C GLU A 529 -58.76 -12.59 0.35
N SER A 530 -58.51 -11.30 0.68
CA SER A 530 -59.43 -10.17 0.43
C SER A 530 -59.20 -8.94 1.34
N SER A 531 -59.38 -7.76 0.72
CA SER A 531 -59.65 -6.42 1.27
C SER A 531 -58.49 -5.54 1.76
N ASP A 532 -58.28 -4.47 0.96
CA ASP A 532 -57.80 -3.12 1.29
C ASP A 532 -57.14 -2.89 2.66
N ASN A 533 -55.85 -2.57 2.64
CA ASN A 533 -55.27 -1.48 3.43
C ASN A 533 -53.86 -1.16 2.93
N THR A 534 -53.70 0.08 2.44
CA THR A 534 -52.46 0.89 2.37
C THR A 534 -51.13 0.14 2.46
N ASP A 535 -50.43 0.04 1.33
CA ASP A 535 -49.02 -0.36 1.24
C ASP A 535 -48.12 0.57 2.06
N VAL A 536 -47.92 0.21 3.33
CA VAL A 536 -46.70 0.55 4.06
C VAL A 536 -45.71 -0.56 3.73
N ILE A 537 -44.82 -0.30 2.78
CA ILE A 537 -43.63 -1.12 2.55
C ILE A 537 -42.93 -1.24 3.92
N PRO A 538 -42.64 -2.45 4.43
CA PRO A 538 -41.80 -2.58 5.60
C PRO A 538 -40.42 -2.02 5.22
N GLN A 539 -40.09 -0.83 5.72
CA GLN A 539 -38.69 -0.41 5.77
C GLN A 539 -37.98 -1.46 6.60
N GLU A 540 -37.20 -2.33 5.94
CA GLU A 540 -36.10 -3.01 6.61
C GLU A 540 -35.37 -1.94 7.41
N SER A 541 -35.35 -2.10 8.74
CA SER A 541 -34.67 -1.18 9.64
C SER A 541 -33.22 -1.12 9.18
N VAL A 542 -32.86 -0.01 8.53
CA VAL A 542 -31.51 0.19 8.03
C VAL A 542 -30.60 0.17 9.25
N ASP A 543 -29.70 -0.81 9.30
CA ASP A 543 -28.74 -0.95 10.39
C ASP A 543 -27.77 0.24 10.33
N ILE A 544 -28.09 1.28 11.09
CA ILE A 544 -27.37 2.57 11.10
C ILE A 544 -25.89 2.34 11.41
N ASP A 545 -25.57 1.33 12.22
CA ASP A 545 -24.21 1.03 12.63
C ASP A 545 -23.33 0.52 11.47
N LYS A 546 -23.95 0.01 10.40
CA LYS A 546 -23.27 -0.51 9.21
C LYS A 546 -23.09 0.51 8.08
N GLN A 547 -23.61 1.74 8.23
CA GLN A 547 -23.45 2.78 7.20
C GLN A 547 -22.11 3.50 7.32
N LEU A 548 -21.48 3.76 6.16
CA LEU A 548 -20.31 4.63 6.07
C LEU A 548 -20.65 6.05 6.50
N THR A 549 -19.73 6.71 7.20
CA THR A 549 -19.86 8.12 7.61
C THR A 549 -18.83 9.02 6.94
N GLN A 550 -18.94 10.34 7.15
CA GLN A 550 -17.94 11.29 6.65
C GLN A 550 -16.57 11.08 7.31
N GLU A 551 -16.56 10.72 8.59
CA GLU A 551 -15.34 10.41 9.33
C GLU A 551 -14.64 9.18 8.77
N ASP A 552 -15.41 8.13 8.42
CA ASP A 552 -14.86 6.92 7.80
C ASP A 552 -14.20 7.26 6.45
N LEU A 553 -14.84 8.09 5.61
CA LEU A 553 -14.26 8.53 4.35
C LEU A 553 -13.11 9.51 4.51
N SER A 554 -13.11 10.35 5.54
CA SER A 554 -11.98 11.22 5.88
C SER A 554 -10.76 10.40 6.29
N LEU A 555 -10.96 9.36 7.11
CA LEU A 555 -9.91 8.40 7.45
C LEU A 555 -9.40 7.68 6.20
N LEU A 556 -10.30 7.22 5.33
CA LEU A 556 -9.93 6.58 4.06
C LEU A 556 -9.04 7.49 3.19
N CYS A 557 -9.40 8.77 3.05
CA CYS A 557 -8.62 9.73 2.27
C CYS A 557 -7.26 10.02 2.91
N ASP A 558 -7.17 10.08 4.25
CA ASP A 558 -5.90 10.31 4.94
C ASP A 558 -4.95 9.11 4.86
N LEU A 559 -5.49 7.88 4.85
CA LEU A 559 -4.70 6.66 4.68
C LEU A 559 -4.12 6.53 3.27
N PHE A 560 -4.79 7.11 2.27
CA PHE A 560 -4.44 7.02 0.84
C PHE A 560 -4.41 8.40 0.20
N TYR A 561 -3.48 9.26 0.62
CA TYR A 561 -3.54 10.69 0.34
C TYR A 561 -2.93 11.10 -1.02
N LEU A 562 -1.64 11.43 -1.10
CA LEU A 562 -0.98 11.94 -2.31
C LEU A 562 0.38 11.24 -2.58
N PRO A 563 0.97 11.41 -3.79
CA PRO A 563 2.23 10.76 -4.14
C PRO A 563 3.43 11.10 -3.25
N PHE A 564 3.46 12.32 -2.70
CA PHE A 564 4.58 12.89 -1.95
C PHE A 564 4.19 13.35 -0.52
N GLU A 565 3.00 12.95 -0.06
CA GLU A 565 2.45 13.38 1.22
C GLU A 565 1.45 12.33 1.74
N HIS A 566 1.58 11.96 3.00
CA HIS A 566 0.60 11.15 3.71
C HIS A 566 -0.44 12.05 4.38
N GLY A 567 -1.67 11.57 4.53
CA GLY A 567 -2.70 12.34 5.24
C GLY A 567 -2.45 12.40 6.74
N GLY A 568 -3.15 13.32 7.41
CA GLY A 568 -2.88 13.65 8.81
C GLY A 568 -3.04 12.44 9.75
N GLN A 569 -4.13 11.69 9.63
CA GLN A 569 -4.36 10.49 10.43
C GLN A 569 -3.34 9.36 10.12
N GLY A 570 -2.84 9.29 8.88
CA GLY A 570 -1.78 8.35 8.50
C GLY A 570 -0.44 8.69 9.16
N ILE A 571 -0.08 9.97 9.20
CA ILE A 571 1.11 10.46 9.92
C ILE A 571 0.99 10.20 11.43
N GLN A 572 -0.19 10.41 12.01
CA GLN A 572 -0.43 10.09 13.41
C GLN A 572 -0.20 8.60 13.72
N LEU A 573 -0.62 7.67 12.85
CA LEU A 573 -0.35 6.24 13.03
C LEU A 573 1.14 5.95 13.10
N LEU A 574 1.93 6.55 12.19
CA LEU A 574 3.39 6.42 12.16
C LEU A 574 4.01 6.94 13.47
N GLN A 575 3.60 8.16 13.89
CA GLN A 575 4.14 8.84 15.06
C GLN A 575 3.81 8.12 16.37
N GLU A 576 2.54 7.73 16.58
CA GLU A 576 2.11 7.03 17.78
C GLU A 576 2.83 5.70 17.92
N PHE A 577 2.88 4.89 16.85
CA PHE A 577 3.59 3.62 16.91
C PHE A 577 5.09 3.80 17.21
N ASN A 578 5.75 4.73 16.53
CA ASN A 578 7.18 4.94 16.73
C ASN A 578 7.51 5.44 18.14
N TRP A 579 6.69 6.34 18.68
CA TRP A 579 6.86 6.81 20.06
C TRP A 579 6.65 5.68 21.06
N LEU A 580 5.58 4.87 20.91
CA LEU A 580 5.30 3.73 21.79
C LEU A 580 6.43 2.71 21.77
N LYS A 581 6.97 2.40 20.58
CA LYS A 581 8.12 1.50 20.42
C LYS A 581 9.38 2.06 21.06
N SER A 582 9.69 3.33 20.82
CA SER A 582 10.92 3.98 21.33
C SER A 582 10.90 4.17 22.85
N ASN A 583 9.72 4.36 23.42
CA ASN A 583 9.51 4.57 24.86
C ASN A 583 9.02 3.32 25.61
N ALA A 584 9.10 2.14 24.99
CA ALA A 584 8.65 0.89 25.61
C ALA A 584 9.41 0.55 26.91
N TYR A 585 10.63 1.07 27.09
CA TYR A 585 11.39 0.90 28.33
C TYR A 585 10.65 1.43 29.58
N LEU A 586 9.68 2.34 29.42
CA LEU A 586 8.86 2.86 30.51
C LEU A 586 7.97 1.78 31.14
N VAL A 587 7.43 0.87 30.33
CA VAL A 587 6.54 -0.22 30.78
C VAL A 587 7.29 -1.52 31.10
N MET A 588 8.61 -1.52 30.97
CA MET A 588 9.46 -2.68 31.26
C MET A 588 9.42 -3.02 32.75
N LYS A 589 9.22 -4.30 33.09
CA LYS A 589 9.23 -4.76 34.48
C LYS A 589 10.66 -4.82 35.02
N LYS A 590 11.05 -3.80 35.80
CA LYS A 590 12.37 -3.72 36.45
C LYS A 590 12.49 -4.68 37.64
N SER A 591 13.72 -5.08 37.95
CA SER A 591 14.07 -5.75 39.21
C SER A 591 13.90 -4.81 40.40
N LYS A 592 13.66 -5.36 41.61
CA LYS A 592 13.35 -4.62 42.84
C LYS A 592 14.38 -3.56 43.28
N ASP A 593 15.57 -3.54 42.68
CA ASP A 593 16.71 -2.71 43.06
C ASP A 593 16.92 -1.45 42.19
N GLU A 594 16.06 -1.20 41.19
CA GLU A 594 16.14 -0.01 40.31
C GLU A 594 15.16 1.10 40.71
N GLU A 595 15.56 2.37 40.49
CA GLU A 595 14.70 3.53 40.77
C GLU A 595 13.34 3.43 40.05
N PRO A 596 12.24 3.75 40.76
CA PRO A 596 10.91 3.69 40.19
C PRO A 596 10.79 4.67 39.03
N THR A 597 10.37 4.15 37.87
CA THR A 597 9.96 5.00 36.75
C THR A 597 8.76 5.85 37.20
N SER A 598 8.69 7.12 36.78
CA SER A 598 7.56 8.00 37.09
C SER A 598 6.25 7.34 36.70
N GLU A 599 5.32 7.19 37.66
CA GLU A 599 3.98 6.62 37.45
C GLU A 599 3.24 7.38 36.33
N SER A 600 3.39 8.70 36.29
CA SER A 600 2.85 9.56 35.24
C SER A 600 3.37 9.23 33.83
N ALA A 601 4.63 8.80 33.68
CA ALA A 601 5.19 8.44 32.37
C ALA A 601 4.67 7.07 31.88
N ILE A 602 4.37 6.15 32.82
CA ILE A 602 3.74 4.86 32.52
C ILE A 602 2.28 5.08 32.09
N GLU A 603 1.56 5.95 32.80
CA GLU A 603 0.20 6.34 32.44
C GLU A 603 0.14 6.97 31.04
N GLU A 604 1.07 7.87 30.71
CA GLU A 604 1.17 8.45 29.37
C GLU A 604 1.35 7.37 28.30
N TRP A 605 2.24 6.39 28.54
CA TRP A 605 2.47 5.30 27.59
C TRP A 605 1.19 4.49 27.35
N HIS A 606 0.45 4.15 28.41
CA HIS A 606 -0.81 3.43 28.27
C HIS A 606 -1.92 4.27 27.63
N LEU A 607 -1.97 5.57 27.89
CA LEU A 607 -2.91 6.49 27.25
C LEU A 607 -2.67 6.57 25.74
N ARG A 608 -1.40 6.66 25.32
CA ARG A 608 -1.03 6.66 23.89
C ARG A 608 -1.24 5.29 23.24
N ALA A 609 -1.02 4.19 23.96
CA ALA A 609 -1.35 2.86 23.48
C ALA A 609 -2.87 2.67 23.27
N ALA A 610 -3.69 3.23 24.17
CA ALA A 610 -5.14 3.27 24.00
C ALA A 610 -5.54 4.09 22.77
N LYS A 611 -4.93 5.25 22.55
CA LYS A 611 -5.12 6.07 21.34
C LYS A 611 -4.79 5.29 20.06
N LEU A 612 -3.65 4.60 19.99
CA LEU A 612 -3.31 3.76 18.82
C LEU A 612 -4.34 2.64 18.61
N ASN A 613 -4.82 2.02 19.70
CA ASN A 613 -5.87 1.00 19.62
C ASN A 613 -7.19 1.58 19.08
N ASP A 614 -7.56 2.80 19.47
CA ASP A 614 -8.75 3.48 18.94
C ASP A 614 -8.62 3.82 17.45
N MET A 615 -7.43 4.25 17.02
CA MET A 615 -7.13 4.44 15.59
C MET A 615 -7.24 3.12 14.82
N CYS A 616 -6.71 2.02 15.36
CA CYS A 616 -6.86 0.68 14.79
C CYS A 616 -8.33 0.26 14.68
N ASN A 617 -9.14 0.56 15.71
CA ASN A 617 -10.58 0.30 15.69
C ASN A 617 -11.30 1.17 14.65
N GLY A 618 -10.86 2.40 14.44
CA GLY A 618 -11.32 3.26 13.34
C GLY A 618 -11.13 2.61 11.97
N VAL A 619 -9.96 2.04 11.71
CA VAL A 619 -9.67 1.33 10.45
C VAL A 619 -10.52 0.05 10.32
N ASN A 620 -10.70 -0.72 11.41
CA ASN A 620 -11.57 -1.90 11.41
C ASN A 620 -13.04 -1.52 11.10
N ARG A 621 -13.55 -0.45 11.70
CA ARG A 621 -14.90 0.06 11.48
C ARG A 621 -15.09 0.52 10.03
N LEU A 622 -14.13 1.29 9.49
CA LEU A 622 -14.11 1.69 8.08
C LEU A 622 -14.19 0.45 7.16
N PHE A 623 -13.35 -0.56 7.40
CA PHE A 623 -13.35 -1.80 6.62
C PHE A 623 -14.71 -2.51 6.66
N GLN A 624 -15.30 -2.71 7.84
CA GLN A 624 -16.61 -3.35 7.98
C GLN A 624 -17.70 -2.56 7.24
N ARG A 625 -17.83 -1.27 7.49
CA ARG A 625 -18.85 -0.42 6.85
C ARG A 625 -18.68 -0.35 5.34
N LEU A 626 -17.43 -0.32 4.86
CA LEU A 626 -17.14 -0.39 3.43
C LEU A 626 -17.65 -1.70 2.82
N THR A 627 -17.48 -2.85 3.49
CA THR A 627 -17.99 -4.14 3.01
C THR A 627 -19.52 -4.25 2.99
N TYR A 628 -20.24 -3.41 3.74
CA TYR A 628 -21.71 -3.33 3.73
C TYR A 628 -22.29 -2.32 2.75
N CYS A 629 -21.46 -1.56 2.02
CA CYS A 629 -21.96 -0.52 1.14
C CYS A 629 -22.80 -1.10 -0.03
N ASN A 630 -23.78 -0.31 -0.47
CA ASN A 630 -24.69 -0.66 -1.57
C ASN A 630 -24.01 -0.66 -2.93
N ASN A 631 -22.98 0.19 -3.08
CA ASN A 631 -22.23 0.32 -4.32
C ASN A 631 -21.09 -0.70 -4.35
N ARG A 632 -21.36 -1.89 -4.88
CA ARG A 632 -20.38 -2.96 -4.91
C ARG A 632 -19.20 -2.62 -5.84
N GLU A 633 -19.39 -1.88 -6.92
CA GLU A 633 -18.26 -1.46 -7.78
C GLU A 633 -17.21 -0.69 -6.97
N LEU A 634 -17.64 0.28 -6.16
CA LEU A 634 -16.73 1.04 -5.29
C LEU A 634 -16.03 0.18 -4.25
N LEU A 635 -16.75 -0.79 -3.65
CA LEU A 635 -16.13 -1.74 -2.74
C LEU A 635 -14.99 -2.49 -3.43
N TYR A 636 -15.24 -3.09 -4.60
CA TYR A 636 -14.26 -3.92 -5.28
C TYR A 636 -13.02 -3.11 -5.73
N ASP A 637 -13.22 -1.87 -6.17
CA ASP A 637 -12.13 -0.94 -6.50
C ASP A 637 -11.22 -0.64 -5.29
N LEU A 638 -11.77 -0.56 -4.07
CA LEU A 638 -11.05 -0.12 -2.88
C LEU A 638 -10.64 -1.26 -1.93
N TYR A 639 -11.24 -2.44 -2.06
CA TYR A 639 -11.16 -3.51 -1.05
C TYR A 639 -9.73 -3.96 -0.77
N ALA A 640 -8.94 -4.22 -1.81
CA ALA A 640 -7.58 -4.73 -1.65
C ALA A 640 -6.69 -3.75 -0.88
N TYR A 641 -6.81 -2.45 -1.16
CA TYR A 641 -6.07 -1.39 -0.49
C TYR A 641 -6.43 -1.32 1.00
N VAL A 642 -7.74 -1.25 1.31
CA VAL A 642 -8.22 -1.12 2.69
C VAL A 642 -7.95 -2.38 3.50
N TRP A 643 -8.09 -3.57 2.89
CA TRP A 643 -7.80 -4.85 3.54
C TRP A 643 -6.34 -4.95 3.97
N ASP A 644 -5.38 -4.58 3.11
CA ASP A 644 -3.96 -4.65 3.46
C ASP A 644 -3.60 -3.62 4.54
N MET A 645 -4.05 -2.37 4.38
CA MET A 645 -3.86 -1.32 5.39
C MET A 645 -4.40 -1.74 6.77
N ARG A 646 -5.64 -2.27 6.83
CA ARG A 646 -6.24 -2.79 8.06
C ARG A 646 -5.37 -3.86 8.70
N GLY A 647 -4.87 -4.79 7.89
CA GLY A 647 -4.03 -5.87 8.39
C GLY A 647 -2.70 -5.36 8.95
N VAL A 648 -2.08 -4.35 8.34
CA VAL A 648 -0.81 -3.76 8.81
C VAL A 648 -1.01 -2.98 10.10
N VAL A 649 -2.05 -2.14 10.18
CA VAL A 649 -2.38 -1.40 11.41
C VAL A 649 -2.72 -2.35 12.55
N SER A 650 -3.46 -3.43 12.25
CA SER A 650 -3.76 -4.48 13.25
C SER A 650 -2.49 -5.16 13.75
N LEU A 651 -1.56 -5.49 12.86
CA LEU A 651 -0.28 -6.11 13.22
C LEU A 651 0.57 -5.20 14.13
N LEU A 652 0.64 -3.91 13.82
CA LEU A 652 1.33 -2.91 14.65
C LEU A 652 0.67 -2.82 16.04
N ASN A 653 -0.65 -2.78 16.10
CA ASN A 653 -1.39 -2.75 17.37
C ASN A 653 -1.16 -4.03 18.20
N SER A 654 -1.11 -5.21 17.57
CA SER A 654 -0.78 -6.48 18.23
C SER A 654 0.62 -6.45 18.86
N TYR A 655 1.60 -5.89 18.15
CA TYR A 655 2.96 -5.72 18.68
C TYR A 655 3.00 -4.75 19.87
N VAL A 656 2.25 -3.64 19.83
CA VAL A 656 2.13 -2.72 20.97
C VAL A 656 1.46 -3.38 22.18
N LYS A 657 0.40 -4.19 21.96
CA LYS A 657 -0.22 -4.98 23.04
C LYS A 657 0.76 -5.95 23.68
N TRP A 658 1.69 -6.49 22.91
CA TRP A 658 2.79 -7.30 23.45
C TRP A 658 3.78 -6.48 24.27
N LEU A 659 4.20 -5.30 23.79
CA LEU A 659 5.05 -4.38 24.56
C LEU A 659 4.41 -3.98 25.90
N ALA A 660 3.09 -3.85 25.97
CA ALA A 660 2.38 -3.48 27.18
C ALA A 660 2.58 -4.48 28.36
N PHE A 661 3.02 -5.73 28.10
CA PHE A 661 3.36 -6.68 29.16
C PHE A 661 4.68 -6.37 29.88
N GLY A 662 5.56 -5.57 29.26
CA GLY A 662 6.84 -5.18 29.84
C GLY A 662 7.84 -6.32 30.03
N ARG A 663 7.67 -7.45 29.33
CA ARG A 663 8.49 -8.66 29.46
C ARG A 663 9.46 -8.82 28.28
N PHE A 664 10.44 -7.91 28.20
CA PHE A 664 11.50 -7.90 27.19
C PHE A 664 12.78 -7.31 27.79
N PRO A 665 13.97 -7.57 27.20
CA PRO A 665 15.23 -7.07 27.73
C PRO A 665 15.41 -5.57 27.48
N SER A 666 16.23 -4.91 28.32
CA SER A 666 16.60 -3.49 28.16
C SER A 666 17.38 -3.20 26.87
N THR A 667 17.97 -4.22 26.25
CA THR A 667 18.69 -4.13 24.97
C THR A 667 17.78 -4.18 23.73
N MET A 668 16.45 -4.18 23.90
CA MET A 668 15.48 -4.26 22.78
C MET A 668 15.73 -3.23 21.67
N THR A 669 16.07 -1.99 22.03
CA THR A 669 16.28 -0.91 21.05
C THR A 669 17.45 -1.21 20.11
N THR A 670 18.46 -1.96 20.56
CA THR A 670 19.61 -2.38 19.74
C THR A 670 19.22 -3.34 18.61
N PHE A 671 18.16 -4.14 18.80
CA PHE A 671 17.72 -5.15 17.84
C PHE A 671 16.54 -4.72 16.97
N THR A 672 15.88 -3.61 17.32
CA THR A 672 14.60 -3.17 16.71
C THR A 672 14.73 -1.86 15.93
N GLN A 673 15.97 -1.39 15.75
CA GLN A 673 16.29 -0.21 14.98
C GLN A 673 16.27 -0.55 13.50
N GLY A 674 15.16 -0.20 12.83
CA GLY A 674 14.99 -0.44 11.41
C GLY A 674 15.92 0.43 10.57
N SER A 675 16.49 -0.14 9.51
CA SER A 675 17.19 0.63 8.48
C SER A 675 16.16 1.14 7.47
N TYR A 676 16.18 2.45 7.16
CA TYR A 676 15.33 3.07 6.14
C TYR A 676 13.81 3.08 6.46
N THR A 677 13.47 3.66 7.61
CA THR A 677 12.09 3.94 8.05
C THR A 677 11.73 5.41 7.83
N TRP A 678 10.44 5.75 7.98
CA TRP A 678 9.96 7.14 7.99
C TRP A 678 10.71 8.07 8.95
N PHE A 679 11.29 7.51 10.02
CA PHE A 679 12.04 8.24 11.06
C PHE A 679 13.55 8.17 10.86
N SER A 680 14.03 7.57 9.78
CA SER A 680 15.45 7.55 9.43
C SER A 680 15.85 8.88 8.78
N ASN A 681 17.01 9.40 9.14
CA ASN A 681 17.54 10.66 8.61
C ASN A 681 17.51 10.68 7.08
N GLY A 682 16.86 11.70 6.50
CA GLY A 682 16.79 11.90 5.04
C GLY A 682 15.65 11.15 4.35
N TRP A 683 15.01 10.16 4.97
CA TRP A 683 13.95 9.38 4.29
C TRP A 683 12.72 10.24 4.01
N LYS A 684 12.18 10.87 5.06
CA LYS A 684 11.02 11.76 4.98
C LYS A 684 11.30 12.93 4.06
N GLU A 685 12.46 13.56 4.18
CA GLU A 685 12.86 14.71 3.38
C GLU A 685 12.93 14.35 1.90
N THR A 686 13.54 13.20 1.56
CA THR A 686 13.63 12.74 0.17
C THR A 686 12.27 12.33 -0.39
N PHE A 687 11.41 11.69 0.42
CA PHE A 687 10.04 11.37 0.01
C PHE A 687 9.22 12.63 -0.28
N MET A 688 9.33 13.62 0.61
CA MET A 688 8.58 14.87 0.50
C MET A 688 9.23 15.89 -0.44
N SER A 689 10.50 15.78 -0.85
CA SER A 689 11.09 16.86 -1.66
C SER A 689 10.48 16.96 -3.06
N GLY A 690 10.04 15.82 -3.60
CA GLY A 690 9.66 15.72 -5.02
C GLY A 690 10.86 15.67 -5.96
N ASP A 691 12.09 15.59 -5.46
CA ASP A 691 13.31 15.48 -6.27
C ASP A 691 13.50 14.08 -6.86
N GLN A 692 12.89 13.07 -6.26
CA GLN A 692 12.76 11.72 -6.81
C GLN A 692 11.34 11.50 -7.34
N GLU A 693 11.19 10.59 -8.30
CA GLU A 693 9.87 10.19 -8.78
C GLU A 693 9.19 9.24 -7.77
N PRO A 694 7.85 9.28 -7.61
CA PRO A 694 7.14 8.53 -6.57
C PRO A 694 7.36 7.02 -6.58
N TRP A 695 7.64 6.40 -7.74
CA TRP A 695 7.89 4.96 -7.86
C TRP A 695 9.21 4.51 -7.21
N VAL A 696 10.08 5.43 -6.80
CA VAL A 696 11.23 5.14 -5.94
C VAL A 696 10.75 4.71 -4.53
N PHE A 697 9.64 5.28 -4.07
CA PHE A 697 9.03 5.02 -2.76
C PHE A 697 7.82 4.11 -2.88
N ARG A 698 8.06 2.83 -3.19
CA ARG A 698 6.99 1.84 -3.44
C ARG A 698 6.14 1.55 -2.20
N GLY A 699 4.84 1.33 -2.42
CA GLY A 699 3.90 0.83 -1.42
C GLY A 699 3.29 1.86 -0.47
N GLY A 700 3.68 3.14 -0.58
CA GLY A 700 3.08 4.25 0.16
C GLY A 700 3.07 4.06 1.69
N LEU A 701 2.05 4.62 2.36
CA LEU A 701 1.91 4.57 3.82
C LEU A 701 1.90 3.14 4.37
N THR A 702 1.27 2.20 3.65
CA THR A 702 1.23 0.78 4.05
C THR A 702 2.65 0.21 4.19
N ALA A 703 3.54 0.50 3.23
CA ALA A 703 4.93 0.06 3.30
C ALA A 703 5.74 0.79 4.37
N ASP A 704 5.49 2.09 4.60
CA ASP A 704 6.10 2.84 5.69
C ASP A 704 5.75 2.25 7.06
N LEU A 705 4.48 1.90 7.27
CA LEU A 705 3.99 1.24 8.48
C LEU A 705 4.57 -0.17 8.64
N GLN A 706 4.63 -0.97 7.57
CA GLN A 706 5.22 -2.32 7.59
C GLN A 706 6.69 -2.29 8.05
N ARG A 707 7.48 -1.31 7.58
CA ARG A 707 8.89 -1.15 7.93
C ARG A 707 9.14 -0.78 9.39
N LEU A 708 8.10 -0.40 10.14
CA LEU A 708 8.24 -0.13 11.58
C LEU A 708 8.26 -1.41 12.43
N ILE A 709 7.73 -2.52 11.89
CA ILE A 709 7.79 -3.84 12.55
C ILE A 709 9.24 -4.33 12.56
N PRO A 710 9.78 -4.76 13.72
CA PRO A 710 11.17 -5.21 13.84
C PRO A 710 11.35 -6.64 13.34
N VAL A 711 11.19 -6.84 12.04
CA VAL A 711 11.55 -8.06 11.33
C VAL A 711 12.62 -7.74 10.29
N ASP A 712 13.81 -8.29 10.50
CA ASP A 712 14.89 -8.18 9.54
C ASP A 712 14.54 -9.01 8.28
N SER A 713 14.84 -8.49 7.09
CA SER A 713 14.57 -9.14 5.79
C SER A 713 13.11 -9.60 5.59
N GLY A 714 12.12 -8.76 5.90
CA GLY A 714 10.70 -9.14 5.93
C GLY A 714 9.90 -9.07 4.62
N ASN A 715 10.52 -8.84 3.46
CA ASN A 715 9.77 -8.65 2.20
C ASN A 715 8.83 -9.81 1.87
N ASP A 716 9.25 -11.04 2.18
CA ASP A 716 8.51 -12.28 2.02
C ASP A 716 7.31 -12.41 3.00
N LEU A 717 7.47 -11.89 4.22
CA LEU A 717 6.42 -11.86 5.25
C LEU A 717 5.23 -10.98 4.85
N PHE A 718 5.47 -9.95 4.04
CA PHE A 718 4.46 -8.97 3.62
C PHE A 718 3.87 -9.24 2.23
N VAL A 719 4.14 -10.40 1.63
CA VAL A 719 3.48 -10.82 0.39
C VAL A 719 2.14 -11.48 0.71
N TYR A 720 1.08 -10.71 0.57
CA TYR A 720 -0.30 -11.14 0.80
C TYR A 720 -1.06 -11.25 -0.52
N LYS A 721 -1.93 -12.27 -0.62
CA LYS A 721 -2.96 -12.35 -1.65
C LYS A 721 -4.27 -11.92 -1.00
N ALA A 722 -4.85 -10.82 -1.47
CA ALA A 722 -6.17 -10.41 -1.02
C ALA A 722 -7.21 -11.52 -1.32
N PRO A 723 -8.25 -11.66 -0.48
CA PRO A 723 -9.37 -12.56 -0.76
C PRO A 723 -9.94 -12.34 -2.16
N GLU A 724 -10.39 -13.42 -2.82
CA GLU A 724 -10.96 -13.33 -4.17
C GLU A 724 -12.33 -12.64 -4.17
N VAL A 725 -13.06 -12.72 -3.06
CA VAL A 725 -14.34 -12.05 -2.85
C VAL A 725 -14.26 -11.25 -1.56
N PRO A 726 -14.81 -10.02 -1.51
CA PRO A 726 -14.86 -9.24 -0.30
C PRO A 726 -15.53 -10.01 0.85
N ASN A 727 -14.88 -10.01 2.01
CA ASN A 727 -15.43 -10.56 3.25
C ASN A 727 -15.33 -9.51 4.36
N SER A 728 -16.25 -9.56 5.33
CA SER A 728 -16.30 -8.63 6.46
C SER A 728 -15.73 -9.23 7.74
N LYS A 729 -15.20 -10.47 7.68
CA LYS A 729 -14.80 -11.21 8.87
C LYS A 729 -13.51 -10.63 9.45
N ILE A 730 -13.54 -10.28 10.73
CA ILE A 730 -12.40 -9.72 11.44
C ILE A 730 -11.76 -10.79 12.31
N TYR A 731 -10.42 -10.88 12.20
CA TYR A 731 -9.59 -11.65 13.10
C TYR A 731 -8.68 -10.70 13.87
N THR A 732 -8.58 -10.91 15.19
CA THR A 732 -7.76 -10.11 16.10
C THR A 732 -6.62 -10.96 16.63
N ILE A 733 -5.38 -10.51 16.40
CA ILE A 733 -4.19 -11.11 17.01
C ILE A 733 -3.90 -10.36 18.31
N ARG A 734 -3.76 -11.08 19.41
CA ARG A 734 -3.36 -10.51 20.70
C ARG A 734 -2.48 -11.47 21.49
N PRO A 735 -1.72 -10.98 22.47
CA PRO A 735 -0.99 -11.85 23.38
C PRO A 735 -1.93 -12.75 24.20
N TYR A 736 -1.38 -13.90 24.61
CA TYR A 736 -2.03 -14.89 25.45
C TYR A 736 -2.33 -14.37 26.86
N LEU A 737 -3.49 -14.73 27.39
CA LEU A 737 -3.91 -14.55 28.77
C LEU A 737 -4.21 -15.91 29.41
N SER A 738 -3.98 -16.08 30.72
CA SER A 738 -4.20 -17.37 31.40
C SER A 738 -5.63 -17.93 31.30
N ILE A 739 -6.62 -17.07 31.03
CA ILE A 739 -8.02 -17.50 30.80
C ILE A 739 -8.21 -18.19 29.44
N ASP A 740 -7.28 -17.99 28.50
CA ASP A 740 -7.34 -18.56 27.14
C ASP A 740 -6.90 -20.03 27.10
N GLU A 741 -6.32 -20.57 28.19
CA GLU A 741 -5.70 -21.91 28.21
C GLU A 741 -6.66 -23.01 27.73
N GLU A 742 -7.88 -23.03 28.25
CA GLU A 742 -8.90 -24.02 27.89
C GLU A 742 -9.29 -23.94 26.40
N ALA A 743 -9.44 -22.72 25.89
CA ALA A 743 -9.80 -22.50 24.49
C ALA A 743 -8.65 -22.88 23.53
N ILE A 744 -7.39 -22.60 23.91
CA ILE A 744 -6.22 -23.06 23.15
C ILE A 744 -6.14 -24.58 23.15
N TYR A 745 -6.39 -25.22 24.30
CA TYR A 745 -6.42 -26.68 24.41
C TYR A 745 -7.48 -27.26 23.48
N ALA A 746 -8.68 -26.67 23.44
CA ALA A 746 -9.74 -27.08 22.53
C ALA A 746 -9.33 -26.96 21.06
N VAL A 747 -8.73 -25.83 20.64
CA VAL A 747 -8.23 -25.64 19.27
C VAL A 747 -7.13 -26.65 18.92
N CYS A 748 -6.13 -26.81 19.80
CA CYS A 748 -5.04 -27.77 19.60
C CYS A 748 -5.56 -29.19 19.42
N ASN A 749 -6.49 -29.58 20.29
CA ASN A 749 -7.14 -30.88 20.27
C ASN A 749 -7.99 -31.10 19.00
N GLN A 750 -8.73 -30.09 18.55
CA GLN A 750 -9.51 -30.15 17.32
C GLN A 750 -8.61 -30.35 16.09
N ILE A 751 -7.50 -29.61 16.00
CA ILE A 751 -6.54 -29.73 14.87
C ILE A 751 -5.89 -31.13 14.85
N ASN A 752 -5.62 -31.71 16.02
CA ASN A 752 -4.98 -33.02 16.16
C ASN A 752 -5.97 -34.19 16.31
N ASN A 753 -7.27 -33.97 16.02
CA ASN A 753 -8.33 -34.97 16.13
C ASN A 753 -8.37 -35.70 17.49
N CYS A 754 -8.17 -34.98 18.60
CA CYS A 754 -8.13 -35.51 19.96
C CYS A 754 -9.17 -34.84 20.87
N THR A 755 -10.39 -35.36 20.95
CA THR A 755 -11.46 -34.73 21.77
C THR A 755 -11.59 -35.33 23.17
N THR A 756 -10.90 -36.43 23.46
CA THR A 756 -11.15 -37.26 24.65
C THR A 756 -10.14 -37.06 25.78
N SER A 757 -9.02 -36.36 25.53
CA SER A 757 -7.94 -36.17 26.48
C SER A 757 -7.20 -34.87 26.25
N SER A 758 -6.68 -34.28 27.34
CA SER A 758 -5.80 -33.11 27.29
C SER A 758 -4.32 -33.47 27.04
N ALA A 759 -3.96 -34.76 26.99
CA ALA A 759 -2.57 -35.20 26.87
C ALA A 759 -1.86 -34.66 25.62
N VAL A 760 -2.58 -34.55 24.50
CA VAL A 760 -2.03 -34.00 23.24
C VAL A 760 -1.73 -32.50 23.39
N ALA A 761 -2.67 -31.73 23.94
CA ALA A 761 -2.46 -30.31 24.21
C ALA A 761 -1.36 -30.06 25.26
N ASP A 762 -1.32 -30.85 26.34
CA ASP A 762 -0.27 -30.79 27.37
C ASP A 762 1.13 -31.04 26.77
N ARG A 763 1.22 -31.89 25.73
CA ARG A 763 2.46 -32.14 24.98
C ARG A 763 2.84 -31.00 24.07
N LEU A 764 1.91 -30.51 23.26
CA LEU A 764 2.21 -29.60 22.16
C LEU A 764 2.28 -28.13 22.59
N VAL A 765 1.40 -27.70 23.51
CA VAL A 765 1.22 -26.29 23.86
C VAL A 765 1.40 -25.99 25.34
N GLY A 766 1.02 -26.90 26.25
CA GLY A 766 1.00 -26.62 27.70
C GLY A 766 2.33 -26.11 28.26
N GLY A 767 3.45 -26.75 27.87
CA GLY A 767 4.78 -26.32 28.28
C GLY A 767 5.13 -24.89 27.88
N TYR A 768 4.68 -24.42 26.71
CA TYR A 768 4.88 -23.04 26.27
C TYR A 768 4.02 -22.06 27.09
N LEU A 769 2.74 -22.39 27.29
CA LEU A 769 1.81 -21.56 28.06
C LEU A 769 2.27 -21.35 29.51
N THR A 770 2.86 -22.38 30.12
CA THR A 770 3.35 -22.30 31.50
C THR A 770 4.74 -21.66 31.60
N LEU A 771 5.67 -22.01 30.71
CA LEU A 771 7.09 -21.65 30.86
C LEU A 771 7.53 -20.41 30.07
N SER A 772 6.79 -20.02 29.04
CA SER A 772 7.09 -18.88 28.16
C SER A 772 5.82 -18.16 27.67
N PRO A 773 4.88 -17.79 28.57
CA PRO A 773 3.61 -17.15 28.19
C PRO A 773 3.81 -15.81 27.46
N GLU A 774 4.92 -15.10 27.70
CA GLU A 774 5.25 -13.82 27.05
C GLU A 774 5.55 -13.91 25.56
N LEU A 775 5.78 -15.13 25.04
CA LEU A 775 5.98 -15.41 23.62
C LEU A 775 4.83 -16.25 23.05
N CYS A 776 3.66 -16.19 23.68
CA CYS A 776 2.43 -16.83 23.21
C CYS A 776 1.43 -15.77 22.73
N MET A 777 0.88 -15.99 21.54
CA MET A 777 -0.13 -15.14 20.89
C MET A 777 -1.31 -16.01 20.46
N VAL A 778 -2.49 -15.41 20.48
CA VAL A 778 -3.74 -16.04 20.04
C VAL A 778 -4.37 -15.23 18.92
N VAL A 779 -5.17 -15.91 18.11
CA VAL A 779 -6.07 -15.30 17.14
C VAL A 779 -7.49 -15.61 17.55
N GLU A 780 -8.31 -14.58 17.66
CA GLU A 780 -9.74 -14.71 17.95
C GLU A 780 -10.60 -14.08 16.84
N ASP A 781 -11.77 -14.67 16.64
CA ASP A 781 -12.89 -14.09 15.89
C ASP A 781 -14.08 -13.84 16.82
N GLU A 782 -15.24 -13.49 16.26
CA GLU A 782 -16.47 -13.22 17.03
C GLU A 782 -16.94 -14.40 17.90
N ASN A 783 -16.52 -15.64 17.61
CA ASN A 783 -16.92 -16.85 18.32
C ASN A 783 -15.88 -17.32 19.35
N GLY A 784 -14.69 -16.71 19.40
CA GLY A 784 -13.61 -17.06 20.32
C GLY A 784 -12.29 -17.35 19.63
N ILE A 785 -11.41 -18.08 20.32
CA ILE A 785 -10.06 -18.39 19.83
C ILE A 785 -10.12 -19.42 18.70
N VAL A 786 -9.48 -19.09 17.58
CA VAL A 786 -9.43 -19.90 16.35
C VAL A 786 -8.01 -20.30 15.95
N GLY A 787 -7.00 -19.83 16.68
CA GLY A 787 -5.60 -20.17 16.40
C GLY A 787 -4.65 -19.62 17.45
N TYR A 788 -3.42 -20.13 17.42
CA TYR A 788 -2.35 -19.74 18.33
C TYR A 788 -0.98 -19.81 17.65
N ALA A 789 -0.06 -19.00 18.15
CA ALA A 789 1.36 -19.16 17.88
C ALA A 789 2.15 -18.98 19.17
N MET A 790 3.14 -19.83 19.36
CA MET A 790 3.94 -19.85 20.59
C MET A 790 5.40 -20.02 20.23
N ALA A 791 6.26 -19.39 21.01
CA ALA A 791 7.68 -19.55 20.86
C ALA A 791 8.42 -19.73 22.18
N ALA A 792 9.55 -20.40 22.09
CA ALA A 792 10.58 -20.38 23.11
C ALA A 792 11.77 -19.58 22.61
N LEU A 793 12.27 -18.63 23.40
CA LEU A 793 13.41 -17.79 23.03
C LEU A 793 14.68 -18.61 22.77
N ASN A 794 14.92 -19.59 23.65
CA ASN A 794 16.03 -20.54 23.54
C ASN A 794 15.53 -21.95 23.85
N VAL A 795 15.52 -22.81 22.84
CA VAL A 795 14.98 -24.17 22.93
C VAL A 795 15.73 -25.03 23.95
N LYS A 796 17.05 -24.85 24.10
CA LYS A 796 17.86 -25.60 25.07
C LYS A 796 17.44 -25.25 26.50
N SER A 797 17.37 -23.97 26.81
CA SER A 797 16.92 -23.50 28.14
C SER A 797 15.46 -23.87 28.41
N HIS A 798 14.60 -23.82 27.39
CA HIS A 798 13.19 -24.22 27.52
C HIS A 798 13.05 -25.73 27.80
N ASN A 799 13.75 -26.59 27.06
CA ASN A 799 13.74 -28.04 27.29
C ASN A 799 14.29 -28.44 28.66
N GLN A 800 15.30 -27.71 29.15
CA GLN A 800 15.80 -27.88 30.52
C GLN A 800 14.73 -27.54 31.57
N LYS A 801 14.00 -26.43 31.40
CA LYS A 801 12.87 -26.08 32.26
C LYS A 801 11.77 -27.16 32.18
N MET A 802 11.43 -27.62 30.98
CA MET A 802 10.47 -28.71 30.77
C MET A 802 10.85 -29.97 31.55
N ALA A 803 12.12 -30.40 31.49
CA ALA A 803 12.59 -31.59 32.19
C ALA A 803 12.49 -31.48 33.73
N VAL A 804 12.63 -30.28 34.28
CA VAL A 804 12.65 -30.06 35.73
C VAL A 804 11.26 -29.80 36.30
N SER A 805 10.41 -29.04 35.62
CA SER A 805 9.13 -28.57 36.19
C SER A 805 7.88 -29.13 35.51
N TRP A 806 7.89 -29.36 34.19
CA TRP A 806 6.67 -29.73 33.45
C TRP A 806 6.52 -31.25 33.24
N ILE A 807 7.57 -31.90 32.74
CA ILE A 807 7.57 -33.33 32.44
C ILE A 807 7.33 -34.20 33.68
N PRO A 808 7.91 -33.93 34.87
CA PRO A 808 7.59 -34.70 36.06
C PRO A 808 6.11 -34.63 36.46
N GLU A 809 5.49 -33.46 36.33
CA GLU A 809 4.06 -33.27 36.61
C GLU A 809 3.20 -34.07 35.62
N LEU A 810 3.54 -34.03 34.33
CA LEU A 810 2.81 -34.78 33.31
C LEU A 810 2.98 -36.30 33.42
N ARG A 811 4.14 -36.80 33.89
CA ARG A 811 4.32 -38.23 34.20
C ARG A 811 3.43 -38.70 35.34
N MET A 812 3.14 -37.82 36.30
CA MET A 812 2.20 -38.09 37.40
C MET A 812 0.75 -38.01 36.92
N LYS A 813 0.42 -37.02 36.08
CA LYS A 813 -0.91 -36.85 35.48
C LYS A 813 -1.26 -37.99 34.52
N TYR A 814 -0.28 -38.51 33.78
CA TYR A 814 -0.42 -39.57 32.77
C TYR A 814 0.58 -40.73 33.03
N PRO A 815 0.26 -41.68 33.92
CA PRO A 815 1.14 -42.80 34.23
C PRO A 815 1.28 -43.78 33.05
N LEU A 816 2.48 -44.37 32.87
CA LEU A 816 2.75 -45.36 31.83
C LEU A 816 2.32 -46.76 32.28
N ASP A 817 1.06 -47.12 32.06
CA ASP A 817 0.51 -48.44 32.40
C ASP A 817 -0.17 -49.14 31.20
N SER A 818 -0.66 -50.36 31.41
CA SER A 818 -1.28 -51.17 30.35
C SER A 818 -2.59 -50.59 29.82
N SER A 819 -3.22 -49.63 30.51
CA SER A 819 -4.49 -49.01 30.09
C SER A 819 -4.32 -48.06 28.90
N ILE A 820 -3.09 -47.62 28.63
CA ILE A 820 -2.78 -46.75 27.49
C ILE A 820 -3.10 -47.42 26.15
N ASN A 821 -2.99 -48.74 26.06
CA ASN A 821 -3.27 -49.49 24.83
C ASN A 821 -4.72 -49.36 24.35
N GLU A 822 -5.64 -48.95 25.24
CA GLU A 822 -7.06 -48.72 24.93
C GLU A 822 -7.34 -47.29 24.41
N LEU A 823 -6.36 -46.38 24.51
CA LEU A 823 -6.49 -44.99 24.09
C LEU A 823 -6.21 -44.80 22.59
N PRO A 824 -6.69 -43.72 21.96
CA PRO A 824 -6.32 -43.36 20.60
C PRO A 824 -4.80 -43.17 20.42
N GLN A 825 -4.25 -43.55 19.26
CA GLN A 825 -2.80 -43.56 19.00
C GLN A 825 -2.12 -42.21 19.30
N ASN A 826 -2.73 -41.09 18.92
CA ASN A 826 -2.21 -39.75 19.19
C ASN A 826 -2.07 -39.46 20.70
N VAL A 827 -2.98 -39.99 21.54
CA VAL A 827 -2.91 -39.91 23.00
C VAL A 827 -1.82 -40.83 23.54
N GLN A 828 -1.69 -42.05 23.00
CA GLN A 828 -0.60 -42.97 23.37
C GLN A 828 0.77 -42.34 23.10
N ASP A 829 0.95 -41.77 21.90
CA ASP A 829 2.18 -41.10 21.49
C ASP A 829 2.50 -39.89 22.38
N ALA A 830 1.47 -39.16 22.83
CA ALA A 830 1.63 -38.04 23.75
C ALA A 830 2.09 -38.49 25.15
N ILE A 831 1.49 -39.55 25.69
CA ILE A 831 1.89 -40.10 26.99
C ILE A 831 3.29 -40.69 26.90
N GLN A 832 3.59 -41.46 25.84
CA GLN A 832 4.91 -42.03 25.60
C GLN A 832 5.98 -40.94 25.55
N TYR A 833 5.71 -39.81 24.88
CA TYR A 833 6.61 -38.67 24.81
C TYR A 833 6.99 -38.12 26.20
N PHE A 834 6.08 -38.05 27.17
CA PHE A 834 6.42 -37.58 28.52
C PHE A 834 7.40 -38.50 29.24
N HIS A 835 7.26 -39.82 29.05
CA HIS A 835 8.14 -40.81 29.68
C HIS A 835 9.48 -40.97 28.95
N SER A 836 9.51 -40.73 27.64
CA SER A 836 10.74 -40.79 26.83
C SER A 836 11.36 -39.42 26.51
N PHE A 837 10.92 -38.33 27.16
CA PHE A 837 11.40 -36.98 26.89
C PHE A 837 12.91 -36.85 27.17
N ILE A 838 13.64 -36.32 26.19
CA ILE A 838 15.07 -36.01 26.28
C ILE A 838 15.22 -34.49 26.07
N PRO A 839 15.87 -33.76 27.01
CA PRO A 839 15.99 -32.31 26.92
C PRO A 839 17.06 -31.83 25.95
N ASP A 840 17.94 -32.72 25.49
CA ASP A 840 19.07 -32.38 24.63
C ASP A 840 18.61 -31.91 23.25
N VAL A 841 19.35 -30.94 22.71
CA VAL A 841 19.12 -30.35 21.39
C VAL A 841 20.48 -30.17 20.73
N ALA A 842 20.54 -30.44 19.42
CA ALA A 842 21.75 -30.24 18.61
C ALA A 842 22.37 -28.85 18.83
N GLU A 843 23.67 -28.83 19.17
CA GLU A 843 24.37 -27.59 19.55
C GLU A 843 24.45 -26.60 18.39
N GLN A 844 24.63 -27.10 17.16
CA GLN A 844 24.69 -26.29 15.95
C GLN A 844 23.36 -25.56 15.68
N LEU A 845 22.22 -26.26 15.86
CA LEU A 845 20.90 -25.66 15.73
C LEU A 845 20.71 -24.54 16.75
N CYS A 846 21.07 -24.76 18.01
CA CYS A 846 20.96 -23.73 19.06
C CYS A 846 21.87 -22.51 18.82
N ARG A 847 23.02 -22.70 18.16
CA ARG A 847 23.98 -21.62 17.85
C ARG A 847 23.56 -20.74 16.69
N GLN A 848 22.69 -21.21 15.78
CA GLN A 848 22.25 -20.46 14.60
C GLN A 848 20.77 -20.08 14.67
N HIS A 849 19.92 -20.95 15.21
CA HIS A 849 18.47 -20.77 15.31
C HIS A 849 17.97 -21.16 16.71
N PRO A 850 18.34 -20.40 17.77
CA PRO A 850 18.05 -20.75 19.16
C PRO A 850 16.56 -20.82 19.48
N SER A 851 15.73 -20.01 18.80
CA SER A 851 14.31 -19.93 19.10
C SER A 851 13.53 -21.04 18.40
N LYS A 852 12.50 -21.56 19.07
CA LYS A 852 11.57 -22.56 18.50
C LYS A 852 10.19 -21.96 18.38
N LEU A 853 9.56 -22.09 17.22
CA LEU A 853 8.23 -21.59 16.90
C LEU A 853 7.26 -22.74 16.60
N ILE A 854 6.05 -22.64 17.16
CA ILE A 854 4.88 -23.43 16.76
C ILE A 854 3.73 -22.49 16.41
N CYS A 855 2.97 -22.83 15.37
CA CYS A 855 1.82 -22.05 14.93
C CYS A 855 0.75 -23.01 14.41
N ALA A 856 -0.51 -22.79 14.80
CA ALA A 856 -1.64 -23.57 14.30
C ALA A 856 -2.90 -22.70 14.28
N VAL A 857 -3.69 -22.84 13.22
CA VAL A 857 -4.96 -22.14 13.03
C VAL A 857 -6.00 -23.14 12.55
N LEU A 858 -7.25 -22.99 12.99
CA LEU A 858 -8.34 -23.86 12.57
C LEU A 858 -8.56 -23.80 11.06
N PRO A 859 -8.89 -24.93 10.40
CA PRO A 859 -9.24 -24.95 8.97
C PRO A 859 -10.44 -24.07 8.58
N SER A 860 -11.25 -23.63 9.55
CA SER A 860 -12.34 -22.67 9.35
C SER A 860 -11.86 -21.26 9.01
N VAL A 861 -10.57 -20.94 9.25
CA VAL A 861 -9.96 -19.67 8.87
C VAL A 861 -9.50 -19.73 7.43
N THR A 862 -10.27 -19.11 6.53
CA THR A 862 -9.99 -19.10 5.09
C THR A 862 -8.97 -18.04 4.66
N ASP A 863 -8.75 -17.02 5.49
CA ASP A 863 -7.79 -15.94 5.21
C ASP A 863 -6.36 -16.37 5.54
N GLN A 864 -5.60 -16.72 4.50
CA GLN A 864 -4.21 -17.17 4.62
C GLN A 864 -3.27 -16.08 5.19
N SER A 865 -3.65 -14.80 5.14
CA SER A 865 -2.82 -13.71 5.68
C SER A 865 -2.74 -13.75 7.20
N ILE A 866 -3.73 -14.34 7.88
CA ILE A 866 -3.81 -14.37 9.35
C ILE A 866 -2.66 -15.15 9.95
N CYS A 867 -2.39 -16.36 9.44
CA CYS A 867 -1.28 -17.17 9.91
C CYS A 867 0.07 -16.47 9.68
N LYS A 868 0.25 -15.81 8.53
CA LYS A 868 1.44 -15.00 8.23
C LYS A 868 1.60 -13.86 9.24
N ARG A 869 0.56 -13.05 9.47
CA ARG A 869 0.59 -11.92 10.41
C ARG A 869 0.84 -12.37 11.85
N LEU A 870 0.27 -13.50 12.25
CA LEU A 870 0.50 -14.10 13.57
C LEU A 870 1.98 -14.51 13.75
N ILE A 871 2.56 -15.19 12.76
CA ILE A 871 3.99 -15.53 12.76
C ILE A 871 4.84 -14.26 12.77
N THR A 872 4.54 -13.27 11.94
CA THR A 872 5.27 -11.99 11.91
C THR A 872 5.29 -11.30 13.28
N CYS A 873 4.18 -11.33 14.02
CA CYS A 873 4.12 -10.77 15.37
C CYS A 873 5.04 -11.51 16.35
N ILE A 874 5.08 -12.86 16.30
CA ILE A 874 5.99 -13.66 17.11
C ILE A 874 7.46 -13.44 16.69
N LEU A 875 7.75 -13.36 15.39
CA LEU A 875 9.09 -13.07 14.88
C LEU A 875 9.58 -11.71 15.39
N ALA A 876 8.73 -10.68 15.35
CA ALA A 876 9.02 -9.37 15.91
C ALA A 876 9.30 -9.44 17.42
N ALA A 877 8.50 -10.19 18.19
CA ALA A 877 8.71 -10.38 19.63
C ALA A 877 10.02 -11.13 19.95
N LEU A 878 10.35 -12.18 19.18
CA LEU A 878 11.62 -12.92 19.31
C LEU A 878 12.82 -12.04 18.98
N ARG A 879 12.72 -11.24 17.92
CA ARG A 879 13.77 -10.30 17.53
C ARG A 879 13.98 -9.22 18.58
N ALA A 880 12.90 -8.65 19.12
CA ALA A 880 12.93 -7.71 20.23
C ALA A 880 13.58 -8.30 21.52
N ASN A 881 13.54 -9.63 21.69
CA ASN A 881 14.23 -10.35 22.76
C ASN A 881 15.68 -10.74 22.42
N GLY A 882 16.24 -10.25 21.31
CA GLY A 882 17.63 -10.49 20.92
C GLY A 882 17.88 -11.85 20.28
N SER A 883 16.84 -12.55 19.80
CA SER A 883 17.04 -13.74 18.98
C SER A 883 17.65 -13.37 17.63
N PHE A 884 18.47 -14.26 17.10
CA PHE A 884 19.15 -14.14 15.80
C PHE A 884 18.70 -15.24 14.81
N GLY A 885 17.86 -16.17 15.25
CA GLY A 885 17.25 -17.15 14.37
C GLY A 885 16.20 -18.01 15.06
N VAL A 886 15.27 -18.55 14.27
CA VAL A 886 14.16 -19.38 14.71
C VAL A 886 14.06 -20.65 13.87
N HIS A 887 13.61 -21.74 14.47
CA HIS A 887 13.29 -22.98 13.76
C HIS A 887 11.90 -23.49 14.11
N THR A 888 11.36 -24.30 13.21
CA THR A 888 10.13 -25.08 13.43
C THR A 888 10.34 -26.51 12.97
N THR A 889 9.57 -27.44 13.53
CA THR A 889 9.66 -28.87 13.25
C THR A 889 8.34 -29.34 12.67
N LEU A 890 8.39 -29.97 11.50
CA LEU A 890 7.23 -30.39 10.72
C LEU A 890 7.31 -31.91 10.46
N SER A 891 6.16 -32.54 10.23
CA SER A 891 6.17 -33.90 9.71
C SER A 891 6.76 -33.91 8.29
N SER A 892 7.62 -34.88 7.99
CA SER A 892 8.16 -35.09 6.64
C SER A 892 7.09 -35.33 5.56
N THR A 893 5.88 -35.73 5.98
CA THR A 893 4.72 -35.94 5.10
C THR A 893 3.87 -34.69 4.88
N ASP A 894 4.05 -33.64 5.70
CA ASP A 894 3.26 -32.41 5.66
C ASP A 894 3.86 -31.40 4.66
N LYS A 895 3.50 -31.60 3.38
CA LYS A 895 3.96 -30.74 2.29
C LYS A 895 3.36 -29.33 2.34
N GLU A 896 2.15 -29.19 2.88
CA GLU A 896 1.45 -27.90 2.93
C GLU A 896 2.15 -26.94 3.89
N SER A 897 2.47 -27.41 5.10
CA SER A 897 3.24 -26.62 6.06
C SER A 897 4.64 -26.30 5.54
N HIS A 898 5.30 -27.25 4.85
CA HIS A 898 6.62 -27.04 4.26
C HIS A 898 6.61 -25.91 3.22
N GLU A 899 5.64 -25.92 2.29
CA GLU A 899 5.48 -24.85 1.29
C GLU A 899 5.10 -23.51 1.96
N PHE A 900 4.26 -23.54 2.98
CA PHE A 900 3.85 -22.35 3.73
C PHE A 900 5.04 -21.67 4.43
N TYR A 901 5.86 -22.43 5.17
CA TYR A 901 7.05 -21.89 5.83
C TYR A 901 8.12 -21.48 4.82
N GLY A 902 8.26 -22.19 3.69
CA GLY A 902 9.12 -21.78 2.58
C GLY A 902 8.76 -20.40 2.00
N LYS A 903 7.45 -20.12 1.85
CA LYS A 903 6.95 -18.78 1.44
C LYS A 903 7.17 -17.70 2.50
N LEU A 904 7.46 -18.08 3.74
CA LEU A 904 7.87 -17.22 4.84
C LEU A 904 9.38 -17.25 5.05
N GLY A 905 10.17 -17.62 4.03
CA GLY A 905 11.62 -17.51 4.06
C GLY A 905 12.33 -18.51 4.98
N PHE A 906 11.63 -19.55 5.44
CA PHE A 906 12.29 -20.65 6.13
C PHE A 906 12.95 -21.58 5.12
N VAL A 907 14.12 -22.08 5.47
CA VAL A 907 14.93 -23.01 4.66
C VAL A 907 15.13 -24.33 5.40
N ASP A 908 15.25 -25.43 4.68
CA ASP A 908 15.53 -26.74 5.28
C ASP A 908 16.90 -26.74 5.97
N LEU A 909 16.96 -27.27 7.19
CA LEU A 909 18.22 -27.56 7.85
C LEU A 909 18.92 -28.72 7.12
N ASN A 910 20.24 -28.62 6.93
CA ASN A 910 21.00 -29.60 6.16
C ASN A 910 20.74 -31.05 6.68
N PRO A 911 20.33 -31.99 5.80
CA PRO A 911 19.90 -33.34 6.17
C PRO A 911 20.96 -34.18 6.90
N ALA A 912 22.24 -33.80 6.85
CA ALA A 912 23.29 -34.43 7.66
C ALA A 912 23.10 -34.25 9.19
N HIS A 913 22.18 -33.38 9.61
CA HIS A 913 21.93 -33.01 11.00
C HIS A 913 20.50 -33.34 11.48
N GLU A 914 19.70 -34.08 10.70
CA GLU A 914 18.36 -34.53 11.13
C GLU A 914 18.48 -35.76 12.05
N GLU A 915 18.19 -35.57 13.35
CA GLU A 915 18.33 -36.62 14.38
C GLU A 915 17.18 -37.66 14.37
N TYR A 916 16.04 -37.38 13.70
CA TYR A 916 14.84 -38.23 13.78
C TYR A 916 14.24 -38.54 12.39
N PRO A 917 14.13 -39.83 12.01
CA PRO A 917 13.49 -40.21 10.76
C PRO A 917 12.00 -39.83 10.79
N GLY A 918 11.58 -38.98 9.85
CA GLY A 918 10.18 -38.59 9.67
C GLY A 918 9.82 -37.17 10.12
N ILE A 919 10.75 -36.42 10.74
CA ILE A 919 10.57 -35.01 11.13
C ILE A 919 11.55 -34.15 10.34
N LYS A 920 11.06 -33.08 9.70
CA LYS A 920 11.89 -32.07 9.04
C LYS A 920 12.03 -30.83 9.90
N THR A 921 13.22 -30.23 9.91
CA THR A 921 13.46 -28.95 10.59
C THR A 921 13.66 -27.84 9.57
N MET A 922 12.85 -26.79 9.67
CA MET A 922 13.01 -25.58 8.85
C MET A 922 13.46 -24.42 9.72
N CYS A 923 14.35 -23.59 9.20
CA CYS A 923 15.05 -22.54 9.92
C CYS A 923 14.92 -21.19 9.21
N ARG A 924 14.83 -20.10 9.97
CA ARG A 924 14.88 -18.71 9.49
C ARG A 924 15.89 -17.93 10.33
N SER A 925 16.74 -17.16 9.67
CA SER A 925 17.59 -16.15 10.32
C SER A 925 16.86 -14.81 10.39
N PHE A 926 17.20 -13.99 11.39
CA PHE A 926 16.83 -12.57 11.38
C PHE A 926 17.84 -11.80 10.53
#